data_AF-M1LXP3-F1
#
_entry.id   AF-M1LXP3-F1
#
_cell.length_a   1.000
_cell.length_b   1.000
_cell.length_c   1.000
_cell.angle_alpha   90.00
_cell.angle_beta   90.00
_cell.angle_gamma   90.00
#
_symmetry.space_group_name_H-M   'P 1'
#
loop_
_entity.id
_entity.type
_entity.pdbx_description
1 polymer ?
#
loop_
_entity_poly.entity_id
_entity_poly.type
_entity_poly.pdbx_seq_one_letter_code
_entity_poly.pdbx_strand_id
1 'polypeptide(L)'
;MKKVKLRKVIAAVVATSIIPAILSSGASAEWKQLSENGTWSYIDNNELATNWKLIDGIWYNFDSSGVMRTGWINDSGTWYFTDTTGAMKTGWINDRGAWYFADGSGAMKTGWINDKGTWYFTNTSGAMQTGIVEVDGKVYSLASSGAMQTGKVMIDNKEYNFSNNGDAIGEIPKVSKAFDGKGATVTKQADKPANTETLLSSTATKKSSSNRSSSGNASSGNSGSNVGNANQEQDKWKMVWSDEFNGDNLDTNKWSYQYGNGTEYNAVDWGNNEKEFYTDKNTKVEDGNLIIEARKEETPIKYGDKEYKYSSARIRTLGKYSKTYGKIEAAITMPEGQGLWPAFWMLPDDNNIYGRWAAGGEIDIMEAKGRVLNNVWGTIHFGKEWPNNTSSGSHYTFPAGKDITGKHIYSVEWDPGEIRWYVDGELYYTANNWFSQGANEPAPYAYPAPFDRNFHIILNMAVGGDYDGGLQPDDSFKSAQMKVDYVRVYDLNGEYPVHDNPATYAGPIKGARTPLSNGSYIIDPKFKNIKNSTDGELSFDNWNFLTAGVGKATFNNSGDGLDLNIDNGGDKNYSVQLIDHVPLRLNKKYTLKFKAKADKAATVEAQFGGGSDRGWKKYSDAFKVNLTNEEKEYEYSFVMKDTPNVHGRLEFNLGLTNDINIHLNDVEVTEADADVEDNASTAKEPLENGNHIYNGSFNLGDNRVGFWDFKGEGATFKSEKDKEQAEVTIPVAGDKNGVILSQTGTNLLQSDVYKLTFKAHASKDRTMDVKFVSKDGQTYSQNTFNLTTTDQEYEYEFTMPEGKTDTNSITEFLMGNADGKVFIDDIKLIRTTNNNVNYDGVDLYPIKNGDFSLGYNYWQTLDNQAGSKADFSITDDADKAAAIDVKVLGTENWNVMLYSDDMKLSKGVNYTLEFDAWADETRDIVAKIEENANYTSYASKTLALKPDKQHVILNFTMPKDDTTQLKFLFGNTSNPKLTKVYIDNVSLKVKDALVKMPATLVPDNTNNTIGNDINIAYAGGDNGWKDSISKISENGNDVDKSLYTVADGKITLDKSVFTEKGDYNIVVKANGFDDTEVSQTIKAAAGTINHDNLIANGDFTSEFGNWGHFATTPAAATFSITGDADKAAAIDVTALGTSAAWDVMLFSDNINLSNGEKYVLEFDAWSDEARDIVAEIQENATYHSYAEETVALTPDKKHVIIKFTMPKDDVAQLKFCFGNTSNPALTKVCIDNVSLKVE
;
A
#
# COMPACT_ATOMS: atom_id res chain seq x y z
N MET A 1 -84.77 -17.96 -17.21
CA MET A 1 -85.82 -18.96 -16.87
C MET A 1 -85.24 -20.36 -17.13
N LYS A 2 -85.60 -21.48 -16.48
CA LYS A 2 -86.41 -21.79 -15.26
C LYS A 2 -86.02 -23.24 -14.85
N LYS A 3 -85.76 -23.51 -13.55
CA LYS A 3 -86.42 -24.47 -12.60
C LYS A 3 -85.35 -25.47 -12.05
N VAL A 4 -85.39 -26.12 -10.85
CA VAL A 4 -86.37 -26.26 -9.74
C VAL A 4 -85.68 -26.14 -8.33
N LYS A 5 -86.46 -25.66 -7.34
CA LYS A 5 -86.54 -25.84 -5.85
C LYS A 5 -85.75 -27.03 -5.16
N LEU A 6 -85.55 -27.15 -3.82
CA LEU A 6 -86.39 -26.72 -2.65
C LEU A 6 -85.74 -26.78 -1.20
N ARG A 7 -85.85 -25.67 -0.40
CA ARG A 7 -86.01 -25.49 1.11
C ARG A 7 -85.06 -26.02 2.24
N LYS A 8 -84.70 -25.07 3.15
CA LYS A 8 -84.62 -25.08 4.66
C LYS A 8 -83.55 -25.98 5.36
N VAL A 9 -83.07 -25.77 6.61
CA VAL A 9 -83.49 -24.96 7.81
C VAL A 9 -82.40 -23.91 8.25
N ILE A 10 -82.11 -23.67 9.56
CA ILE A 10 -81.62 -22.39 10.15
C ILE A 10 -80.60 -22.59 11.31
N ALA A 11 -79.48 -21.82 11.28
CA ALA A 11 -78.57 -21.34 12.37
C ALA A 11 -77.95 -22.35 13.39
N ALA A 12 -76.88 -22.06 14.18
CA ALA A 12 -76.10 -20.84 14.44
C ALA A 12 -74.64 -21.14 14.91
N VAL A 13 -73.81 -20.08 15.08
CA VAL A 13 -72.51 -20.00 15.84
C VAL A 13 -71.20 -20.50 15.16
N VAL A 14 -70.32 -19.53 14.88
CA VAL A 14 -68.82 -19.50 14.80
C VAL A 14 -68.04 -20.66 14.13
N ALA A 15 -67.48 -20.36 12.95
CA ALA A 15 -66.20 -20.86 12.40
C ALA A 15 -65.72 -19.82 11.35
N THR A 16 -64.46 -19.40 11.16
CA THR A 16 -63.10 -20.03 11.17
C THR A 16 -62.78 -20.96 10.00
N SER A 17 -62.57 -20.38 8.81
CA SER A 17 -61.53 -20.81 7.86
C SER A 17 -61.34 -19.77 6.74
N ILE A 18 -60.09 -19.58 6.29
CA ILE A 18 -59.70 -18.64 5.23
C ILE A 18 -59.78 -19.36 3.87
N ILE A 19 -60.18 -18.65 2.80
CA ILE A 19 -60.13 -19.20 1.44
C ILE A 19 -58.66 -19.17 0.96
N PRO A 20 -58.07 -20.32 0.54
CA PRO A 20 -56.67 -20.36 0.13
C PRO A 20 -56.44 -19.62 -1.21
N ALA A 21 -55.27 -19.01 -1.34
CA ALA A 21 -54.84 -18.43 -2.61
C ALA A 21 -54.62 -19.54 -3.65
N ILE A 22 -55.14 -19.33 -4.87
CA ILE A 22 -54.81 -20.18 -6.02
C ILE A 22 -53.44 -19.75 -6.53
N LEU A 23 -52.39 -20.40 -6.03
CA LEU A 23 -51.07 -20.33 -6.65
C LEU A 23 -51.12 -21.00 -8.02
N SER A 24 -51.03 -20.20 -9.08
CA SER A 24 -50.62 -20.72 -10.39
C SER A 24 -49.14 -21.06 -10.32
N SER A 25 -48.82 -22.34 -10.17
CA SER A 25 -47.45 -22.85 -10.33
C SER A 25 -47.03 -22.73 -11.79
N GLY A 26 -46.52 -21.56 -12.17
CA GLY A 26 -45.69 -21.44 -13.37
C GLY A 26 -44.44 -22.29 -13.16
N ALA A 27 -44.03 -23.05 -14.17
CA ALA A 27 -42.75 -23.74 -14.12
C ALA A 27 -41.63 -22.70 -14.16
N SER A 28 -40.85 -22.57 -13.08
CA SER A 28 -39.52 -22.00 -13.19
C SER A 28 -38.60 -23.01 -13.88
N ALA A 29 -37.66 -22.50 -14.66
CA ALA A 29 -36.44 -23.21 -15.00
C ALA A 29 -35.30 -22.42 -14.35
N GLU A 30 -34.50 -23.08 -13.51
CA GLU A 30 -33.62 -22.42 -12.56
C GLU A 30 -32.29 -23.16 -12.38
N TRP A 31 -31.21 -22.38 -12.26
CA TRP A 31 -29.92 -22.88 -11.81
C TRP A 31 -29.94 -23.06 -10.30
N LYS A 32 -29.51 -24.22 -9.83
CA LYS A 32 -29.49 -24.60 -8.42
C LYS A 32 -28.11 -25.12 -8.04
N GLN A 33 -27.50 -24.47 -7.06
CA GLN A 33 -26.29 -24.96 -6.43
C GLN A 33 -26.61 -26.05 -5.41
N LEU A 34 -25.75 -27.06 -5.32
CA LEU A 34 -25.79 -28.11 -4.30
C LEU A 34 -24.69 -27.82 -3.26
N SER A 35 -24.99 -28.10 -1.99
CA SER A 35 -24.29 -27.52 -0.83
C SER A 35 -22.85 -28.02 -0.61
N GLU A 36 -22.05 -27.17 0.05
CA GLU A 36 -20.68 -27.40 0.56
C GLU A 36 -19.57 -27.74 -0.45
N ASN A 37 -19.88 -28.26 -1.64
CA ASN A 37 -18.89 -28.57 -2.69
C ASN A 37 -19.00 -27.68 -3.95
N GLY A 38 -19.90 -26.68 -3.94
CA GLY A 38 -20.02 -25.67 -4.99
C GLY A 38 -20.58 -26.17 -6.32
N THR A 39 -21.05 -27.41 -6.41
CA THR A 39 -21.54 -28.01 -7.67
C THR A 39 -22.90 -27.46 -8.11
N TRP A 40 -23.14 -27.42 -9.41
CA TRP A 40 -24.34 -26.81 -10.01
C TRP A 40 -25.20 -27.81 -10.78
N SER A 41 -26.50 -27.58 -10.76
CA SER A 41 -27.53 -28.29 -11.52
C SER A 41 -28.48 -27.28 -12.18
N TYR A 42 -29.16 -27.67 -13.24
CA TYR A 42 -30.29 -26.91 -13.81
C TYR A 42 -31.56 -27.74 -13.69
N ILE A 43 -32.63 -27.11 -13.20
CA ILE A 43 -33.97 -27.70 -13.11
C ILE A 43 -34.84 -27.05 -14.18
N ASP A 44 -35.57 -27.86 -14.93
CA ASP A 44 -36.52 -27.42 -15.95
C ASP A 44 -37.81 -28.24 -15.79
N ASN A 45 -38.96 -27.56 -15.60
CA ASN A 45 -40.26 -28.20 -15.35
C ASN A 45 -40.25 -29.23 -14.19
N ASN A 46 -39.50 -28.95 -13.12
CA ASN A 46 -39.21 -29.83 -11.97
C ASN A 46 -38.39 -31.11 -12.26
N GLU A 47 -37.83 -31.26 -13.46
CA GLU A 47 -36.87 -32.33 -13.79
C GLU A 47 -35.44 -31.77 -13.87
N LEU A 48 -34.44 -32.57 -13.48
CA LEU A 48 -33.03 -32.20 -13.60
C LEU A 48 -32.55 -32.34 -15.05
N ALA A 49 -31.86 -31.32 -15.56
CA ALA A 49 -31.15 -31.42 -16.83
C ALA A 49 -30.07 -32.51 -16.76
N THR A 50 -30.04 -33.39 -17.76
CA THR A 50 -29.01 -34.45 -17.90
C THR A 50 -28.49 -34.45 -19.34
N ASN A 51 -27.23 -34.81 -19.55
CA ASN A 51 -26.53 -34.73 -20.84
C ASN A 51 -26.49 -33.28 -21.38
N TRP A 52 -26.44 -33.09 -22.71
CA TRP A 52 -26.41 -31.76 -23.32
C TRP A 52 -27.77 -31.05 -23.23
N LYS A 53 -27.79 -29.86 -22.65
CA LYS A 53 -28.94 -28.95 -22.57
C LYS A 53 -28.55 -27.58 -23.13
N LEU A 54 -29.41 -27.03 -23.99
CA LEU A 54 -29.32 -25.64 -24.44
C LEU A 54 -30.08 -24.77 -23.44
N ILE A 55 -29.38 -23.83 -22.80
CA ILE A 55 -29.91 -22.89 -21.79
C ILE A 55 -29.50 -21.49 -22.24
N ASP A 56 -30.48 -20.59 -22.43
CA ASP A 56 -30.27 -19.19 -22.86
C ASP A 56 -29.34 -19.00 -24.08
N GLY A 57 -29.35 -19.98 -24.99
CA GLY A 57 -28.55 -19.98 -26.22
C GLY A 57 -27.14 -20.60 -26.08
N ILE A 58 -26.74 -21.03 -24.88
CA ILE A 58 -25.46 -21.68 -24.58
C ILE A 58 -25.69 -23.17 -24.29
N TRP A 59 -24.80 -24.03 -24.78
CA TRP A 59 -24.83 -25.45 -24.47
C TRP A 59 -24.06 -25.75 -23.18
N TYR A 60 -24.69 -26.52 -22.29
CA TYR A 60 -24.13 -27.05 -21.05
C TYR A 60 -24.25 -28.57 -21.05
N ASN A 61 -23.31 -29.29 -20.44
CA ASN A 61 -23.40 -30.73 -20.24
C ASN A 61 -23.61 -31.07 -18.77
N PHE A 62 -24.53 -32.00 -18.50
CA PHE A 62 -24.82 -32.52 -17.16
C PHE A 62 -24.60 -34.03 -17.13
N ASP A 63 -24.23 -34.57 -15.97
CA ASP A 63 -24.12 -36.01 -15.77
C ASP A 63 -25.49 -36.70 -15.55
N SER A 64 -25.47 -38.01 -15.28
CA SER A 64 -26.69 -38.81 -15.01
C SER A 64 -27.36 -38.50 -13.68
N SER A 65 -26.71 -37.73 -12.81
CA SER A 65 -27.22 -37.21 -11.53
C SER A 65 -27.77 -35.78 -11.66
N GLY A 66 -27.59 -35.15 -12.82
CA GLY A 66 -27.96 -33.76 -13.08
C GLY A 66 -26.91 -32.73 -12.63
N VAL A 67 -25.66 -33.14 -12.38
CA VAL A 67 -24.57 -32.24 -12.01
C VAL A 67 -23.86 -31.75 -13.27
N MET A 68 -23.65 -30.44 -13.39
CA MET A 68 -22.99 -29.77 -14.50
C MET A 68 -21.52 -30.18 -14.61
N ARG A 69 -21.05 -30.42 -15.84
CA ARG A 69 -19.67 -30.75 -16.15
C ARG A 69 -18.89 -29.58 -16.76
N THR A 70 -17.64 -29.47 -16.33
CA THR A 70 -16.66 -28.50 -16.82
C THR A 70 -15.47 -29.25 -17.46
N GLY A 71 -14.72 -28.58 -18.34
CA GLY A 71 -13.57 -29.14 -19.04
C GLY A 71 -13.92 -30.02 -20.25
N TRP A 72 -13.07 -31.00 -20.55
CA TRP A 72 -13.21 -31.88 -21.71
C TRP A 72 -14.27 -32.95 -21.52
N ILE A 73 -15.29 -32.92 -22.38
CA ILE A 73 -16.39 -33.89 -22.44
C ILE A 73 -16.25 -34.73 -23.70
N ASN A 74 -16.14 -36.05 -23.54
CA ASN A 74 -16.24 -37.00 -24.65
C ASN A 74 -17.69 -37.47 -24.77
N ASP A 75 -18.41 -36.97 -25.78
CA ASP A 75 -19.70 -37.51 -26.17
C ASP A 75 -19.53 -38.41 -27.39
N SER A 76 -19.76 -39.71 -27.20
CA SER A 76 -19.86 -40.69 -28.28
C SER A 76 -18.64 -40.76 -29.22
N GLY A 77 -17.44 -40.42 -28.71
CA GLY A 77 -16.19 -40.37 -29.46
C GLY A 77 -15.81 -38.99 -30.01
N THR A 78 -16.66 -37.97 -29.81
CA THR A 78 -16.38 -36.57 -30.16
C THR A 78 -16.06 -35.78 -28.90
N TRP A 79 -14.97 -35.02 -28.92
CA TRP A 79 -14.57 -34.17 -27.80
C TRP A 79 -15.15 -32.76 -27.94
N TYR A 80 -15.65 -32.24 -26.83
CA TYR A 80 -16.16 -30.89 -26.63
C TYR A 80 -15.48 -30.29 -25.39
N PHE A 81 -15.35 -28.98 -25.31
CA PHE A 81 -14.86 -28.30 -24.11
C PHE A 81 -15.93 -27.38 -23.53
N THR A 82 -16.18 -27.51 -22.23
CA THR A 82 -16.92 -26.53 -21.42
C THR A 82 -15.94 -25.80 -20.51
N ASP A 83 -16.15 -24.51 -20.25
CA ASP A 83 -15.31 -23.78 -19.28
C ASP A 83 -15.70 -24.06 -17.82
N THR A 84 -15.12 -23.31 -16.89
CA THR A 84 -15.44 -23.33 -15.46
C THR A 84 -16.88 -22.94 -15.13
N THR A 85 -17.58 -22.24 -16.03
CA THR A 85 -19.02 -21.94 -15.92
C THR A 85 -19.90 -23.04 -16.54
N GLY A 86 -19.30 -24.08 -17.12
CA GLY A 86 -19.98 -25.16 -17.84
C GLY A 86 -20.40 -24.79 -19.27
N ALA A 87 -20.06 -23.59 -19.75
CA ALA A 87 -20.46 -23.11 -21.06
C ALA A 87 -19.57 -23.70 -22.17
N MET A 88 -20.19 -24.38 -23.14
CA MET A 88 -19.49 -24.99 -24.29
C MET A 88 -18.77 -23.94 -25.14
N LYS A 89 -17.51 -24.22 -25.49
CA LYS A 89 -16.68 -23.34 -26.31
C LYS A 89 -16.60 -23.75 -27.78
N THR A 90 -16.33 -22.76 -28.63
CA THR A 90 -16.09 -22.89 -30.06
C THR A 90 -14.90 -21.99 -30.44
N GLY A 91 -14.19 -22.33 -31.50
CA GLY A 91 -12.92 -21.70 -31.88
C GLY A 91 -11.73 -22.23 -31.07
N TRP A 92 -10.68 -21.41 -30.97
CA TRP A 92 -9.46 -21.74 -30.23
C TRP A 92 -9.69 -21.76 -28.71
N ILE A 93 -9.24 -22.84 -28.07
CA ILE A 93 -9.30 -23.12 -26.65
C ILE A 93 -7.86 -23.33 -26.17
N ASN A 94 -7.43 -22.61 -25.13
CA ASN A 94 -6.19 -22.91 -24.42
C ASN A 94 -6.55 -23.70 -23.16
N ASP A 95 -6.07 -24.93 -23.06
CA ASP A 95 -6.16 -25.76 -21.85
C ASP A 95 -4.73 -26.14 -21.44
N ARG A 96 -4.28 -25.60 -20.29
CA ARG A 96 -2.97 -25.86 -19.67
C ARG A 96 -1.78 -25.63 -20.62
N GLY A 97 -1.84 -24.54 -21.41
CA GLY A 97 -0.78 -24.15 -22.35
C GLY A 97 -0.84 -24.86 -23.71
N ALA A 98 -1.62 -25.93 -23.84
CA ALA A 98 -1.91 -26.56 -25.12
C ALA A 98 -3.11 -25.88 -25.79
N TRP A 99 -2.96 -25.52 -27.06
CA TRP A 99 -4.04 -24.97 -27.87
C TRP A 99 -4.78 -26.07 -28.62
N TYR A 100 -6.11 -26.00 -28.60
CA TYR A 100 -7.04 -26.89 -29.27
C TYR A 100 -8.05 -26.05 -30.06
N PHE A 101 -8.72 -26.62 -31.05
CA PHE A 101 -9.74 -25.92 -31.83
C PHE A 101 -11.04 -26.73 -31.90
N ALA A 102 -12.13 -26.12 -31.45
CA ALA A 102 -13.49 -26.59 -31.66
C ALA A 102 -14.12 -25.85 -32.86
N ASP A 103 -14.89 -26.53 -33.71
CA ASP A 103 -15.66 -25.83 -34.75
C ASP A 103 -16.91 -25.11 -34.19
N GLY A 104 -17.72 -24.53 -35.07
CA GLY A 104 -18.98 -23.86 -34.70
C GLY A 104 -20.05 -24.76 -34.08
N SER A 105 -19.84 -26.08 -33.98
CA SER A 105 -20.68 -27.02 -33.23
C SER A 105 -20.11 -27.42 -31.87
N GLY A 106 -18.92 -26.93 -31.52
CA GLY A 106 -18.19 -27.30 -30.29
C GLY A 106 -17.29 -28.53 -30.45
N ALA A 107 -17.35 -29.22 -31.58
CA ALA A 107 -16.58 -30.45 -31.81
C ALA A 107 -15.11 -30.15 -32.14
N MET A 108 -14.20 -30.65 -31.29
CA MET A 108 -12.75 -30.57 -31.45
C MET A 108 -12.27 -31.11 -32.80
N LYS A 109 -11.22 -30.50 -33.37
CA LYS A 109 -10.60 -30.90 -34.64
C LYS A 109 -9.16 -31.37 -34.48
N THR A 110 -8.78 -32.27 -35.39
CA THR A 110 -7.43 -32.83 -35.55
C THR A 110 -7.00 -32.64 -37.02
N GLY A 111 -5.70 -32.60 -37.29
CA GLY A 111 -5.14 -32.35 -38.63
C GLY A 111 -5.08 -30.85 -39.00
N TRP A 112 -5.20 -30.55 -40.29
CA TRP A 112 -5.14 -29.18 -40.81
C TRP A 112 -6.43 -28.39 -40.56
N ILE A 113 -6.27 -27.17 -40.03
CA ILE A 113 -7.34 -26.26 -39.66
C ILE A 113 -7.11 -24.90 -40.34
N ASN A 114 -8.16 -24.35 -40.97
CA ASN A 114 -8.14 -23.00 -41.52
C ASN A 114 -9.05 -22.10 -40.66
N ASP A 115 -8.47 -21.19 -39.89
CA ASP A 115 -9.21 -20.11 -39.24
C ASP A 115 -8.99 -18.80 -40.01
N LYS A 116 -10.06 -18.32 -40.67
CA LYS A 116 -10.13 -17.02 -41.38
C LYS A 116 -9.01 -16.80 -42.42
N GLY A 117 -8.50 -17.86 -43.03
CA GLY A 117 -7.44 -17.82 -44.05
C GLY A 117 -6.06 -18.21 -43.53
N THR A 118 -5.85 -18.26 -42.21
CA THR A 118 -4.60 -18.75 -41.61
C THR A 118 -4.71 -20.26 -41.37
N TRP A 119 -3.69 -21.01 -41.78
CA TRP A 119 -3.61 -22.45 -41.56
C TRP A 119 -2.84 -22.79 -40.29
N TYR A 120 -3.32 -23.81 -39.59
CA TYR A 120 -2.75 -24.37 -38.36
C TYR A 120 -2.81 -25.90 -38.46
N PHE A 121 -1.98 -26.60 -37.69
CA PHE A 121 -2.01 -28.06 -37.63
C PHE A 121 -2.15 -28.57 -36.19
N THR A 122 -3.04 -29.53 -35.98
CA THR A 122 -3.29 -30.18 -34.69
C THR A 122 -3.04 -31.69 -34.81
N ASN A 123 -2.51 -32.30 -33.74
CA ASN A 123 -2.27 -33.75 -33.71
C ASN A 123 -3.58 -34.55 -33.44
N THR A 124 -3.51 -35.88 -33.32
CA THR A 124 -4.67 -36.73 -32.97
C THR A 124 -5.25 -36.51 -31.57
N SER A 125 -4.56 -35.81 -30.66
CA SER A 125 -5.15 -35.37 -29.38
C SER A 125 -5.78 -33.98 -29.48
N GLY A 126 -5.85 -33.38 -30.67
CA GLY A 126 -6.36 -32.03 -30.90
C GLY A 126 -5.37 -30.90 -30.57
N ALA A 127 -4.18 -31.22 -30.07
CA ALA A 127 -3.19 -30.24 -29.64
C ALA A 127 -2.44 -29.65 -30.84
N MET A 128 -2.44 -28.33 -30.93
CA MET A 128 -1.76 -27.54 -31.94
C MET A 128 -0.25 -27.82 -31.94
N GLN A 129 0.34 -27.89 -33.12
CA GLN A 129 1.78 -28.05 -33.31
C GLN A 129 2.43 -26.73 -33.71
N THR A 130 3.70 -26.60 -33.35
CA THR A 130 4.57 -25.45 -33.62
C THR A 130 5.94 -25.96 -34.10
N GLY A 131 6.75 -25.10 -34.71
CA GLY A 131 8.05 -25.45 -35.25
C GLY A 131 7.98 -26.23 -36.57
N ILE A 132 9.06 -26.95 -36.88
CA ILE A 132 9.24 -27.64 -38.17
C ILE A 132 8.62 -29.04 -38.10
N VAL A 133 7.53 -29.27 -38.84
CA VAL A 133 6.78 -30.54 -38.85
C VAL A 133 6.73 -31.14 -40.26
N GLU A 134 6.74 -32.46 -40.34
CA GLU A 134 6.41 -33.18 -41.57
C GLU A 134 4.96 -33.66 -41.50
N VAL A 135 4.15 -33.39 -42.52
CA VAL A 135 2.77 -33.85 -42.66
C VAL A 135 2.57 -34.44 -44.05
N ASP A 136 2.09 -35.69 -44.15
CA ASP A 136 1.89 -36.42 -45.42
C ASP A 136 3.12 -36.38 -46.36
N GLY A 137 4.33 -36.43 -45.78
CA GLY A 137 5.59 -36.41 -46.54
C GLY A 137 6.10 -35.02 -46.96
N LYS A 138 5.42 -33.94 -46.57
CA LYS A 138 5.81 -32.55 -46.83
C LYS A 138 6.23 -31.85 -45.55
N VAL A 139 7.24 -30.98 -45.60
CA VAL A 139 7.76 -30.26 -44.43
C VAL A 139 7.20 -28.84 -44.38
N TYR A 140 6.70 -28.43 -43.22
CA TYR A 140 6.06 -27.13 -42.97
C TYR A 140 6.75 -26.42 -41.80
N SER A 141 6.78 -25.09 -41.82
CA SER A 141 7.13 -24.29 -40.64
C SER A 141 5.86 -23.69 -40.03
N LEU A 142 5.61 -23.99 -38.77
CA LEU A 142 4.55 -23.42 -37.97
C LEU A 142 5.18 -22.45 -36.96
N ALA A 143 4.70 -21.22 -36.89
CA ALA A 143 5.20 -20.23 -35.94
C ALA A 143 4.95 -20.65 -34.47
N SER A 144 5.47 -19.90 -33.50
CA SER A 144 5.13 -20.07 -32.07
C SER A 144 3.62 -19.95 -31.80
N SER A 145 2.90 -19.16 -32.61
CA SER A 145 1.43 -19.06 -32.63
C SER A 145 0.73 -20.22 -33.36
N GLY A 146 1.46 -21.23 -33.84
CA GLY A 146 0.96 -22.35 -34.66
C GLY A 146 0.61 -22.00 -36.10
N ALA A 147 0.66 -20.72 -36.48
CA ALA A 147 0.34 -20.26 -37.83
C ALA A 147 1.36 -20.76 -38.85
N MET A 148 0.87 -21.38 -39.93
CA MET A 148 1.69 -21.89 -41.03
C MET A 148 2.33 -20.76 -41.83
N GLN A 149 3.66 -20.80 -41.93
CA GLN A 149 4.45 -19.78 -42.60
C GLN A 149 4.63 -20.10 -44.10
N THR A 150 4.80 -19.05 -44.92
CA THR A 150 5.04 -19.16 -46.36
C THR A 150 6.13 -18.16 -46.78
N GLY A 151 6.80 -18.38 -47.92
CA GLY A 151 7.91 -17.53 -48.36
C GLY A 151 9.22 -17.82 -47.65
N LYS A 152 10.05 -16.79 -47.46
CA LYS A 152 11.35 -16.87 -46.78
C LYS A 152 11.15 -16.90 -45.26
N VAL A 153 11.72 -17.88 -44.58
CA VAL A 153 11.65 -18.05 -43.12
C VAL A 153 13.05 -18.33 -42.57
N MET A 154 13.45 -17.60 -41.53
CA MET A 154 14.70 -17.85 -40.80
C MET A 154 14.48 -18.93 -39.73
N ILE A 155 15.31 -19.97 -39.75
CA ILE A 155 15.31 -21.08 -38.79
C ILE A 155 16.78 -21.36 -38.45
N ASP A 156 17.14 -21.41 -37.16
CA ASP A 156 18.53 -21.63 -36.68
C ASP A 156 19.57 -20.72 -37.38
N ASN A 157 19.27 -19.43 -37.49
CA ASN A 157 20.04 -18.41 -38.22
C ASN A 157 20.31 -18.71 -39.71
N LYS A 158 19.50 -19.56 -40.35
CA LYS A 158 19.56 -19.87 -41.78
C LYS A 158 18.21 -19.64 -42.47
N GLU A 159 18.24 -19.08 -43.68
CA GLU A 159 17.03 -18.87 -44.49
C GLU A 159 16.61 -20.16 -45.20
N TYR A 160 15.34 -20.54 -45.04
CA TYR A 160 14.66 -21.58 -45.81
C TYR A 160 13.48 -20.98 -46.56
N ASN A 161 13.03 -21.63 -47.62
CA ASN A 161 11.93 -21.15 -48.46
C ASN A 161 10.76 -22.14 -48.40
N PHE A 162 9.54 -21.62 -48.26
CA PHE A 162 8.28 -22.36 -48.21
C PHE A 162 7.34 -21.84 -49.28
N SER A 163 6.57 -22.74 -49.91
CA SER A 163 5.64 -22.38 -50.99
C SER A 163 4.43 -21.60 -50.45
N ASN A 164 3.59 -21.07 -51.34
CA ASN A 164 2.31 -20.45 -50.97
C ASN A 164 1.32 -21.44 -50.29
N ASN A 165 1.58 -22.75 -50.37
CA ASN A 165 0.84 -23.79 -49.66
C ASN A 165 1.55 -24.24 -48.36
N GLY A 166 2.62 -23.56 -47.95
CA GLY A 166 3.35 -23.80 -46.71
C GLY A 166 4.39 -24.93 -46.72
N ASP A 167 4.53 -25.67 -47.82
CA ASP A 167 5.50 -26.76 -47.94
C ASP A 167 6.89 -26.28 -48.39
N ALA A 168 7.94 -26.81 -47.75
CA ALA A 168 9.34 -26.43 -47.95
C ALA A 168 9.82 -26.71 -49.39
N ILE A 169 10.58 -25.77 -49.94
CA ILE A 169 11.09 -25.80 -51.32
C ILE A 169 12.58 -25.44 -51.37
N GLY A 170 13.37 -26.26 -52.07
CA GLY A 170 14.82 -26.14 -52.13
C GLY A 170 15.50 -26.98 -51.04
N GLU A 171 16.29 -26.34 -50.17
CA GLU A 171 16.84 -27.01 -48.99
C GLU A 171 15.74 -27.17 -47.92
N ILE A 172 15.68 -28.36 -47.30
CA ILE A 172 14.62 -28.72 -46.36
C ILE A 172 15.15 -28.61 -44.92
N PRO A 173 14.51 -27.84 -44.02
CA PRO A 173 14.94 -27.74 -42.63
C PRO A 173 14.70 -29.05 -41.87
N LYS A 174 15.45 -29.22 -40.77
CA LYS A 174 15.39 -30.43 -39.94
C LYS A 174 14.00 -30.59 -39.30
N VAL A 175 13.29 -31.64 -39.70
CA VAL A 175 11.99 -32.03 -39.13
C VAL A 175 12.13 -32.37 -37.65
N SER A 176 11.26 -31.80 -36.81
CA SER A 176 11.16 -32.11 -35.38
C SER A 176 10.17 -33.23 -35.06
N LYS A 177 9.05 -33.30 -35.79
CA LYS A 177 7.96 -34.28 -35.62
C LYS A 177 7.34 -34.60 -36.98
N ALA A 178 6.85 -35.83 -37.17
CA ALA A 178 6.22 -36.27 -38.42
C ALA A 178 4.82 -36.86 -38.17
N PHE A 179 3.86 -36.53 -39.03
CA PHE A 179 2.45 -36.87 -38.91
C PHE A 179 1.79 -37.25 -40.25
N ASP A 180 0.64 -37.92 -40.19
CA ASP A 180 -0.32 -37.98 -41.31
C ASP A 180 -1.22 -36.72 -41.33
N GLY A 181 -1.97 -36.51 -42.41
CA GLY A 181 -2.89 -35.38 -42.57
C GLY A 181 -4.05 -35.31 -41.55
N LYS A 182 -4.17 -36.29 -40.64
CA LYS A 182 -5.15 -36.32 -39.53
C LYS A 182 -4.50 -36.07 -38.16
N GLY A 183 -3.18 -35.88 -38.12
CA GLY A 183 -2.42 -35.59 -36.91
C GLY A 183 -1.81 -36.81 -36.21
N ALA A 184 -1.83 -38.01 -36.82
CA ALA A 184 -1.30 -39.22 -36.22
C ALA A 184 0.22 -39.33 -36.47
N THR A 185 1.02 -39.57 -35.42
CA THR A 185 2.49 -39.58 -35.52
C THR A 185 3.01 -40.72 -36.41
N VAL A 186 3.88 -40.39 -37.36
CA VAL A 186 4.48 -41.33 -38.32
C VAL A 186 5.92 -41.65 -37.93
N THR A 187 6.19 -42.90 -37.53
CA THR A 187 7.54 -43.40 -37.27
C THR A 187 8.17 -44.01 -38.53
N LYS A 188 9.19 -43.34 -39.09
CA LYS A 188 9.96 -43.87 -40.23
C LYS A 188 10.85 -45.03 -39.79
N GLN A 189 10.57 -46.23 -40.28
CA GLN A 189 11.40 -47.41 -40.06
C GLN A 189 12.71 -47.29 -40.86
N ALA A 190 13.85 -47.52 -40.21
CA ALA A 190 15.17 -47.23 -40.79
C ALA A 190 15.73 -48.40 -41.62
N ASP A 191 15.54 -48.35 -42.95
CA ASP A 191 16.18 -49.28 -43.88
C ASP A 191 17.64 -48.92 -44.18
N LYS A 192 18.50 -49.95 -44.25
CA LYS A 192 19.93 -49.84 -44.59
C LYS A 192 20.17 -49.92 -46.11
N PRO A 193 21.04 -49.05 -46.64
CA PRO A 193 21.97 -49.41 -47.72
C PRO A 193 23.37 -49.78 -47.21
N ALA A 194 24.27 -50.21 -48.10
CA ALA A 194 25.56 -50.84 -47.75
C ALA A 194 26.81 -50.08 -48.26
N ASN A 195 27.99 -50.45 -47.74
CA ASN A 195 29.30 -49.87 -48.06
C ASN A 195 29.91 -50.36 -49.38
N THR A 196 30.50 -49.42 -50.13
CA THR A 196 31.62 -49.56 -51.10
C THR A 196 32.31 -48.19 -51.21
N GLU A 197 33.57 -47.95 -51.63
CA GLU A 197 34.88 -48.65 -51.70
C GLU A 197 35.93 -47.50 -51.90
N THR A 198 37.24 -47.53 -51.61
CA THR A 198 38.23 -48.53 -51.13
C THR A 198 39.55 -47.83 -50.73
N LEU A 199 40.25 -48.31 -49.67
CA LEU A 199 41.74 -48.29 -49.51
C LEU A 199 42.44 -46.89 -49.34
N LEU A 200 43.65 -46.70 -48.75
CA LEU A 200 44.67 -47.61 -48.19
C LEU A 200 45.64 -46.87 -47.21
N SER A 201 46.21 -47.62 -46.24
CA SER A 201 47.43 -47.31 -45.47
C SER A 201 47.36 -46.15 -44.42
N SER A 202 48.16 -46.13 -43.35
CA SER A 202 49.36 -46.94 -43.03
C SER A 202 49.36 -47.62 -41.64
N THR A 203 50.31 -48.55 -41.48
CA THR A 203 50.39 -49.67 -40.52
C THR A 203 50.40 -49.38 -39.02
N ALA A 204 49.80 -50.32 -38.27
CA ALA A 204 49.91 -50.50 -36.82
C ALA A 204 51.31 -51.03 -36.38
N THR A 205 51.67 -51.11 -35.08
CA THR A 205 51.19 -52.16 -34.17
C THR A 205 51.48 -51.88 -32.68
N LYS A 206 50.65 -52.44 -31.79
CA LYS A 206 50.83 -52.43 -30.33
C LYS A 206 51.59 -53.67 -29.81
N LYS A 207 52.33 -53.48 -28.71
CA LYS A 207 52.64 -54.45 -27.63
C LYS A 207 52.68 -53.65 -26.31
N SER A 208 52.40 -54.19 -25.12
CA SER A 208 51.68 -55.41 -24.70
C SER A 208 51.54 -55.39 -23.15
N SER A 209 50.71 -56.25 -22.56
CA SER A 209 50.62 -56.56 -21.10
C SER A 209 50.04 -55.46 -20.19
N SER A 210 49.47 -55.74 -19.00
CA SER A 210 48.75 -56.94 -18.49
C SER A 210 48.16 -56.70 -17.09
N ASN A 211 47.19 -57.54 -16.66
CA ASN A 211 46.89 -57.93 -15.26
C ASN A 211 46.25 -56.83 -14.34
N ARG A 212 45.10 -57.08 -13.68
CA ARG A 212 44.74 -57.97 -12.52
C ARG A 212 45.06 -57.33 -11.14
N SER A 213 44.35 -57.59 -10.03
CA SER A 213 42.99 -58.14 -9.76
C SER A 213 42.75 -58.32 -8.25
N SER A 214 41.58 -57.96 -7.70
CA SER A 214 40.94 -58.38 -6.40
C SER A 214 40.06 -57.24 -5.84
N SER A 215 38.97 -57.40 -5.09
CA SER A 215 38.00 -58.48 -4.76
C SER A 215 36.98 -57.90 -3.75
N GLY A 216 35.68 -58.23 -3.67
CA GLY A 216 34.80 -59.09 -4.47
C GLY A 216 33.57 -59.56 -3.64
N ASN A 217 32.40 -59.74 -4.26
CA ASN A 217 31.13 -60.29 -3.70
C ASN A 217 30.44 -59.48 -2.56
N ALA A 218 29.11 -59.47 -2.38
CA ALA A 218 27.94 -59.90 -3.19
C ALA A 218 26.69 -59.22 -2.55
N SER A 219 25.74 -58.55 -3.20
CA SER A 219 24.74 -58.97 -4.23
C SER A 219 23.31 -58.70 -3.71
N SER A 220 22.53 -57.87 -4.40
CA SER A 220 21.06 -57.82 -4.28
C SER A 220 20.43 -57.14 -5.50
N GLY A 221 19.14 -57.43 -5.76
CA GLY A 221 18.21 -56.58 -6.54
C GLY A 221 18.57 -56.20 -7.99
N ASN A 222 18.00 -56.89 -8.98
CA ASN A 222 17.93 -56.39 -10.35
C ASN A 222 16.63 -55.59 -10.58
N SER A 223 16.75 -54.34 -11.02
CA SER A 223 15.75 -53.63 -11.85
C SER A 223 16.43 -52.46 -12.54
N GLY A 224 16.29 -52.36 -13.87
CA GLY A 224 16.93 -51.31 -14.67
C GLY A 224 15.93 -50.30 -15.23
N SER A 225 16.40 -49.05 -15.40
CA SER A 225 15.70 -47.98 -16.09
C SER A 225 16.61 -47.35 -17.16
N ASN A 226 16.02 -46.75 -18.20
CA ASN A 226 16.75 -46.29 -19.39
C ASN A 226 17.57 -45.02 -19.11
N VAL A 227 18.89 -45.14 -19.17
CA VAL A 227 19.78 -43.97 -19.33
C VAL A 227 19.92 -43.68 -20.82
N GLY A 228 19.33 -42.57 -21.27
CA GLY A 228 19.34 -42.20 -22.70
C GLY A 228 19.10 -40.73 -23.05
N ASN A 229 18.54 -39.92 -22.14
CA ASN A 229 18.14 -38.53 -22.44
C ASN A 229 18.88 -37.45 -21.61
N ALA A 230 19.67 -37.83 -20.59
CA ALA A 230 20.32 -36.88 -19.67
C ALA A 230 21.48 -36.07 -20.29
N ASN A 231 22.05 -36.55 -21.41
CA ASN A 231 23.28 -36.02 -21.99
C ASN A 231 23.07 -34.81 -22.95
N GLN A 232 21.93 -34.12 -22.92
CA GLN A 232 21.74 -32.88 -23.71
C GLN A 232 21.44 -31.64 -22.86
N GLU A 233 20.76 -31.76 -21.72
CA GLU A 233 20.60 -30.61 -20.80
C GLU A 233 21.93 -30.23 -20.12
N GLN A 234 22.79 -31.22 -19.87
CA GLN A 234 24.08 -31.01 -19.20
C GLN A 234 25.09 -30.20 -20.04
N ASP A 235 24.85 -30.06 -21.34
CA ASP A 235 25.61 -29.16 -22.23
C ASP A 235 25.04 -27.72 -22.24
N LYS A 236 23.78 -27.48 -21.81
CA LYS A 236 23.18 -26.14 -21.72
C LYS A 236 23.65 -25.37 -20.48
N TRP A 237 23.69 -26.02 -19.33
CA TRP A 237 23.84 -25.36 -18.02
C TRP A 237 25.14 -25.75 -17.32
N LYS A 238 25.97 -24.76 -16.98
CA LYS A 238 27.23 -24.92 -16.22
C LYS A 238 27.05 -24.43 -14.79
N MET A 239 27.18 -25.32 -13.83
CA MET A 239 27.14 -24.97 -12.41
C MET A 239 28.26 -23.97 -12.05
N VAL A 240 27.91 -22.92 -11.32
CA VAL A 240 28.84 -21.87 -10.86
C VAL A 240 28.85 -21.69 -9.34
N TRP A 241 27.79 -22.10 -8.66
CA TRP A 241 27.73 -22.17 -7.20
C TRP A 241 26.77 -23.29 -6.76
N SER A 242 27.06 -23.93 -5.63
CA SER A 242 26.09 -24.78 -4.95
C SER A 242 26.33 -24.88 -3.44
N ASP A 243 25.29 -25.30 -2.73
CA ASP A 243 25.43 -25.99 -1.47
C ASP A 243 24.76 -27.36 -1.52
N GLU A 244 25.49 -28.35 -1.00
CA GLU A 244 25.15 -29.78 -1.06
C GLU A 244 25.05 -30.36 0.37
N PHE A 245 25.06 -29.49 1.39
CA PHE A 245 24.85 -29.80 2.82
C PHE A 245 25.59 -31.06 3.35
N ASN A 246 26.82 -31.27 2.88
CA ASN A 246 27.68 -32.41 3.23
C ASN A 246 28.54 -32.20 4.51
N GLY A 247 28.32 -31.12 5.26
CA GLY A 247 29.05 -30.80 6.49
C GLY A 247 28.22 -31.05 7.76
N ASP A 248 28.85 -31.03 8.93
CA ASP A 248 28.15 -31.26 10.21
C ASP A 248 27.23 -30.09 10.64
N ASN A 249 27.34 -28.94 9.98
CA ASN A 249 26.64 -27.68 10.30
C ASN A 249 26.40 -26.87 9.01
N LEU A 250 25.50 -25.87 9.07
CA LEU A 250 25.29 -24.91 7.97
C LEU A 250 26.58 -24.13 7.67
N ASP A 251 26.98 -24.04 6.40
CA ASP A 251 28.17 -23.28 6.00
C ASP A 251 27.92 -21.77 6.10
N THR A 252 28.41 -21.16 7.18
CA THR A 252 28.29 -19.72 7.43
C THR A 252 29.17 -18.85 6.53
N ASN A 253 29.99 -19.44 5.65
CA ASN A 253 30.62 -18.71 4.54
C ASN A 253 29.68 -18.54 3.33
N LYS A 254 28.64 -19.38 3.22
CA LYS A 254 27.59 -19.31 2.19
C LYS A 254 26.31 -18.65 2.68
N TRP A 255 25.89 -18.98 3.89
CA TRP A 255 24.59 -18.57 4.45
C TRP A 255 24.74 -17.62 5.64
N SER A 256 23.77 -16.72 5.80
CA SER A 256 23.57 -15.88 6.98
C SER A 256 22.17 -16.11 7.52
N TYR A 257 22.03 -16.18 8.83
CA TYR A 257 20.72 -16.19 9.48
C TYR A 257 20.10 -14.79 9.45
N GLN A 258 18.78 -14.74 9.27
CA GLN A 258 17.98 -13.64 9.78
C GLN A 258 17.34 -14.11 11.09
N TYR A 259 17.41 -13.26 12.10
CA TYR A 259 16.87 -13.50 13.44
C TYR A 259 15.62 -12.64 13.64
N GLY A 260 14.82 -12.95 14.65
CA GLY A 260 13.79 -12.03 15.14
C GLY A 260 12.41 -12.19 14.52
N ASN A 261 11.60 -11.14 14.70
CA ASN A 261 10.28 -10.99 14.09
C ASN A 261 10.31 -10.08 12.85
N GLY A 262 11.48 -9.61 12.42
CA GLY A 262 11.67 -8.81 11.22
C GLY A 262 11.65 -7.30 11.44
N THR A 263 11.28 -6.83 12.64
CA THR A 263 11.38 -5.41 13.01
C THR A 263 12.80 -4.87 12.77
N GLU A 264 13.82 -5.68 13.08
CA GLU A 264 15.25 -5.33 12.90
C GLU A 264 15.66 -5.14 11.42
N TYR A 265 14.77 -5.47 10.48
CA TYR A 265 14.97 -5.37 9.03
C TYR A 265 13.94 -4.42 8.38
N ASN A 266 13.19 -3.66 9.18
CA ASN A 266 12.04 -2.82 8.78
C ASN A 266 10.85 -3.60 8.19
N ALA A 267 10.69 -4.87 8.56
CA ALA A 267 9.59 -5.74 8.13
C ALA A 267 8.92 -6.37 9.37
N VAL A 268 8.10 -5.61 10.09
CA VAL A 268 7.47 -6.06 11.35
C VAL A 268 6.57 -7.28 11.11
N ASP A 269 6.73 -8.32 11.94
CA ASP A 269 6.14 -9.65 11.75
C ASP A 269 6.34 -10.15 10.29
N TRP A 270 7.57 -9.93 9.82
CA TRP A 270 8.10 -10.17 8.47
C TRP A 270 7.36 -9.53 7.30
N GLY A 271 6.51 -8.53 7.58
CA GLY A 271 5.72 -7.81 6.59
C GLY A 271 4.45 -8.54 6.13
N ASN A 272 4.21 -9.76 6.62
CA ASN A 272 3.07 -10.59 6.23
C ASN A 272 2.34 -11.23 7.43
N ASN A 273 2.46 -10.63 8.62
CA ASN A 273 1.86 -11.15 9.86
C ASN A 273 2.28 -12.60 10.19
N GLU A 274 3.57 -12.92 10.05
CA GLU A 274 4.15 -14.20 10.53
C GLU A 274 3.98 -14.35 12.08
N LYS A 275 4.11 -15.57 12.63
CA LYS A 275 3.72 -15.90 14.02
C LYS A 275 4.82 -16.57 14.86
N GLU A 276 5.97 -16.76 14.25
CA GLU A 276 7.17 -17.35 14.81
C GLU A 276 8.30 -16.33 14.98
N PHE A 277 9.29 -16.71 15.78
CA PHE A 277 10.53 -15.97 15.95
C PHE A 277 11.66 -16.75 15.26
N TYR A 278 12.37 -16.14 14.30
CA TYR A 278 13.46 -16.84 13.60
C TYR A 278 14.74 -16.92 14.46
N THR A 279 15.36 -18.10 14.48
CA THR A 279 16.62 -18.37 15.17
C THR A 279 17.41 -19.50 14.51
N ASP A 280 18.73 -19.39 14.56
CA ASP A 280 19.72 -20.41 14.24
C ASP A 280 19.44 -21.81 14.81
N LYS A 281 18.87 -21.89 16.03
CA LYS A 281 18.47 -23.12 16.75
C LYS A 281 17.42 -23.97 16.02
N ASN A 282 16.90 -23.48 14.91
CA ASN A 282 15.88 -24.14 14.10
C ASN A 282 16.46 -24.65 12.76
N THR A 283 17.78 -24.66 12.64
CA THR A 283 18.49 -25.35 11.56
C THR A 283 19.35 -26.50 12.08
N LYS A 284 19.53 -27.51 11.25
CA LYS A 284 20.48 -28.62 11.45
C LYS A 284 20.93 -29.10 10.07
N VAL A 285 22.15 -29.63 9.96
CA VAL A 285 22.55 -30.43 8.80
C VAL A 285 22.67 -31.89 9.24
N GLU A 286 22.01 -32.80 8.51
CA GLU A 286 21.94 -34.23 8.81
C GLU A 286 21.66 -35.03 7.53
N ASP A 287 22.29 -36.20 7.38
CA ASP A 287 22.12 -37.09 6.23
C ASP A 287 22.21 -36.39 4.85
N GLY A 288 23.13 -35.43 4.72
CA GLY A 288 23.34 -34.65 3.49
C GLY A 288 22.26 -33.61 3.18
N ASN A 289 21.40 -33.29 4.14
CA ASN A 289 20.29 -32.35 4.00
C ASN A 289 20.40 -31.23 5.03
N LEU A 290 20.11 -30.00 4.62
CA LEU A 290 19.70 -28.94 5.54
C LEU A 290 18.26 -29.21 6.00
N ILE A 291 18.05 -29.25 7.30
CA ILE A 291 16.74 -29.29 7.94
C ILE A 291 16.44 -27.89 8.49
N ILE A 292 15.30 -27.32 8.11
CA ILE A 292 14.68 -26.15 8.74
C ILE A 292 13.47 -26.67 9.53
N GLU A 293 13.43 -26.43 10.84
CA GLU A 293 12.39 -26.93 11.73
C GLU A 293 11.56 -25.80 12.35
N ALA A 294 10.28 -25.72 12.01
CA ALA A 294 9.33 -24.89 12.72
C ALA A 294 8.83 -25.67 13.95
N ARG A 295 8.90 -25.08 15.16
CA ARG A 295 8.46 -25.73 16.41
C ARG A 295 7.56 -24.83 17.26
N LYS A 296 6.67 -25.44 18.03
CA LYS A 296 5.90 -24.82 19.12
C LYS A 296 6.74 -24.86 20.38
N GLU A 297 7.12 -23.70 20.91
CA GLU A 297 8.01 -23.61 22.07
C GLU A 297 7.24 -23.94 23.37
N GLU A 298 7.87 -24.69 24.28
CA GLU A 298 7.28 -25.00 25.60
C GLU A 298 7.11 -23.75 26.48
N THR A 299 7.91 -22.72 26.22
CA THR A 299 7.79 -21.37 26.80
C THR A 299 7.90 -20.37 25.65
N PRO A 300 6.87 -19.54 25.39
CA PRO A 300 6.90 -18.57 24.30
C PRO A 300 8.12 -17.64 24.36
N ILE A 301 8.69 -17.34 23.20
CA ILE A 301 9.80 -16.40 23.07
C ILE A 301 9.25 -14.98 23.23
N LYS A 302 9.77 -14.24 24.21
CA LYS A 302 9.41 -12.84 24.44
C LYS A 302 10.30 -11.92 23.59
N TYR A 303 9.69 -10.98 22.87
CA TYR A 303 10.39 -9.92 22.15
C TYR A 303 9.57 -8.63 22.21
N GLY A 304 10.12 -7.60 22.87
CA GLY A 304 9.32 -6.49 23.36
C GLY A 304 8.14 -6.97 24.21
N ASP A 305 6.97 -6.39 23.99
CA ASP A 305 5.71 -6.77 24.66
C ASP A 305 5.00 -7.98 24.01
N LYS A 306 5.54 -8.56 22.93
CA LYS A 306 4.96 -9.72 22.21
C LYS A 306 5.50 -11.07 22.69
N GLU A 307 4.65 -12.09 22.66
CA GLU A 307 5.01 -13.50 22.89
C GLU A 307 4.83 -14.35 21.63
N TYR A 308 5.92 -14.91 21.12
CA TYR A 308 5.95 -15.79 19.96
C TYR A 308 5.89 -17.26 20.42
N LYS A 309 4.76 -17.92 20.15
CA LYS A 309 4.52 -19.33 20.50
C LYS A 309 5.29 -20.32 19.63
N TYR A 310 5.79 -19.85 18.50
CA TYR A 310 6.49 -20.64 17.51
C TYR A 310 7.89 -20.09 17.26
N SER A 311 8.81 -20.94 16.80
CA SER A 311 10.09 -20.54 16.23
C SER A 311 10.38 -21.33 14.96
N SER A 312 11.21 -20.76 14.08
CA SER A 312 11.66 -21.40 12.84
C SER A 312 13.04 -20.84 12.46
N ALA A 313 13.54 -21.12 11.25
CA ALA A 313 14.72 -20.44 10.71
C ALA A 313 14.47 -19.79 9.34
N ARG A 314 15.16 -18.68 9.11
CA ARG A 314 15.25 -17.94 7.85
C ARG A 314 16.72 -17.68 7.55
N ILE A 315 17.20 -18.12 6.40
CA ILE A 315 18.60 -18.00 5.99
C ILE A 315 18.71 -17.40 4.59
N ARG A 316 19.79 -16.64 4.34
CA ARG A 316 20.03 -15.98 3.05
C ARG A 316 21.50 -15.90 2.66
N THR A 317 21.78 -15.80 1.36
CA THR A 317 23.13 -15.69 0.80
C THR A 317 23.64 -14.24 0.63
N LEU A 318 22.89 -13.22 1.05
CA LEU A 318 23.26 -11.80 0.95
C LEU A 318 24.69 -11.54 1.45
N GLY A 319 25.48 -10.84 0.62
CA GLY A 319 26.89 -10.51 0.92
C GLY A 319 27.85 -11.70 0.84
N LYS A 320 27.41 -12.86 0.34
CA LYS A 320 28.19 -14.11 0.26
C LYS A 320 28.08 -14.74 -1.13
N TYR A 321 26.86 -14.82 -1.67
CA TYR A 321 26.62 -15.18 -3.06
C TYR A 321 25.31 -14.58 -3.56
N SER A 322 25.34 -14.02 -4.76
CA SER A 322 24.20 -13.37 -5.44
C SER A 322 24.36 -13.57 -6.94
N LYS A 323 23.27 -13.40 -7.71
CA LYS A 323 23.27 -13.64 -9.14
C LYS A 323 22.29 -12.73 -9.89
N THR A 324 22.66 -12.32 -11.10
CA THR A 324 21.75 -11.88 -12.16
C THR A 324 21.71 -12.95 -13.26
N TYR A 325 20.51 -13.37 -13.69
CA TYR A 325 20.24 -14.38 -14.72
C TYR A 325 20.79 -15.79 -14.43
N GLY A 326 20.36 -16.79 -15.19
CA GLY A 326 20.79 -18.18 -15.06
C GLY A 326 19.69 -19.14 -14.59
N LYS A 327 20.07 -20.38 -14.29
CA LYS A 327 19.18 -21.35 -13.64
C LYS A 327 19.47 -21.40 -12.14
N ILE A 328 18.44 -21.25 -11.32
CA ILE A 328 18.49 -21.42 -9.86
C ILE A 328 17.54 -22.55 -9.48
N GLU A 329 18.03 -23.56 -8.75
CA GLU A 329 17.22 -24.72 -8.34
C GLU A 329 17.55 -25.19 -6.92
N ALA A 330 16.58 -25.86 -6.29
CA ALA A 330 16.78 -26.61 -5.06
C ALA A 330 15.96 -27.91 -5.07
N ALA A 331 16.49 -28.96 -4.45
CA ALA A 331 15.75 -30.20 -4.22
C ALA A 331 15.21 -30.20 -2.77
N ILE A 332 13.87 -30.13 -2.63
CA ILE A 332 13.20 -29.86 -1.37
C ILE A 332 12.11 -30.91 -1.09
N THR A 333 11.96 -31.27 0.19
CA THR A 333 10.79 -31.94 0.77
C THR A 333 10.17 -31.04 1.83
N MET A 334 8.84 -30.91 1.82
CA MET A 334 8.10 -30.00 2.71
C MET A 334 7.15 -30.77 3.66
N PRO A 335 6.79 -30.18 4.81
CA PRO A 335 5.84 -30.79 5.72
C PRO A 335 4.38 -30.50 5.35
N GLU A 336 3.51 -31.45 5.68
CA GLU A 336 2.07 -31.21 5.84
C GLU A 336 1.80 -30.39 7.12
N GLY A 337 0.85 -29.45 7.06
CA GLY A 337 0.33 -28.73 8.23
C GLY A 337 -0.39 -27.43 7.91
N GLN A 338 -1.45 -27.12 8.68
CA GLN A 338 -2.14 -25.82 8.61
C GLN A 338 -1.24 -24.70 9.11
N GLY A 339 -1.21 -23.57 8.40
CA GLY A 339 -0.38 -22.42 8.79
C GLY A 339 1.13 -22.71 8.76
N LEU A 340 1.58 -23.62 7.89
CA LEU A 340 3.00 -23.79 7.56
C LEU A 340 3.24 -23.26 6.15
N TRP A 341 4.27 -22.41 5.99
CA TRP A 341 4.61 -21.75 4.73
C TRP A 341 6.12 -21.87 4.44
N PRO A 342 6.58 -23.04 3.97
CA PRO A 342 7.93 -23.22 3.44
C PRO A 342 8.11 -22.44 2.12
N ALA A 343 9.25 -21.76 1.98
CA ALA A 343 9.56 -20.92 0.83
C ALA A 343 11.03 -21.00 0.38
N PHE A 344 11.24 -20.84 -0.92
CA PHE A 344 12.54 -20.76 -1.61
C PHE A 344 12.45 -19.65 -2.66
N TRP A 345 13.19 -18.56 -2.45
CA TRP A 345 12.94 -17.29 -3.12
C TRP A 345 14.18 -16.40 -3.15
N MET A 346 14.09 -15.23 -3.78
CA MET A 346 15.21 -14.32 -3.99
C MET A 346 14.79 -12.84 -3.88
N LEU A 347 15.67 -12.03 -3.28
CA LEU A 347 15.56 -10.56 -3.19
C LEU A 347 16.80 -9.87 -3.75
N PRO A 348 16.72 -8.62 -4.24
CA PRO A 348 17.88 -7.84 -4.67
C PRO A 348 18.88 -7.59 -3.52
N ASP A 349 20.15 -7.41 -3.86
CA ASP A 349 21.18 -7.02 -2.89
C ASP A 349 21.10 -5.56 -2.44
N ASP A 350 20.54 -4.67 -3.26
CA ASP A 350 20.48 -3.24 -3.01
C ASP A 350 19.11 -2.63 -3.36
N ASN A 351 18.32 -2.33 -2.32
CA ASN A 351 17.01 -1.68 -2.40
C ASN A 351 17.08 -0.17 -2.71
N ASN A 352 18.27 0.42 -2.89
CA ASN A 352 18.40 1.85 -3.19
C ASN A 352 18.40 2.15 -4.70
N ILE A 353 18.58 1.13 -5.56
CA ILE A 353 18.71 1.31 -7.02
C ILE A 353 17.35 1.62 -7.68
N TYR A 354 16.31 0.87 -7.33
CA TYR A 354 14.96 1.02 -7.87
C TYR A 354 13.90 1.37 -6.81
N GLY A 355 14.32 1.53 -5.55
CA GLY A 355 13.42 1.67 -4.41
C GLY A 355 13.17 0.36 -3.68
N ARG A 356 12.39 0.47 -2.59
CA ARG A 356 12.06 -0.63 -1.67
C ARG A 356 11.13 -1.65 -2.31
N TRP A 357 10.72 -2.66 -1.54
CA TRP A 357 9.76 -3.65 -2.00
C TRP A 357 8.40 -3.00 -2.39
N ALA A 358 7.79 -3.31 -3.53
CA ALA A 358 8.24 -4.26 -4.55
C ALA A 358 8.96 -3.60 -5.75
N ALA A 359 9.24 -2.30 -5.73
CA ALA A 359 9.97 -1.62 -6.81
C ALA A 359 11.38 -2.20 -7.02
N GLY A 360 12.05 -2.66 -5.96
CA GLY A 360 13.32 -3.43 -6.05
C GLY A 360 13.19 -4.84 -6.65
N GLY A 361 11.97 -5.40 -6.73
CA GLY A 361 11.68 -6.75 -7.23
C GLY A 361 11.82 -7.87 -6.20
N GLU A 362 11.18 -9.00 -6.48
CA GLU A 362 11.21 -10.25 -5.69
C GLU A 362 10.95 -11.44 -6.64
N ILE A 363 11.60 -12.59 -6.43
CA ILE A 363 11.40 -13.80 -7.25
C ILE A 363 11.15 -15.01 -6.34
N ASP A 364 9.92 -15.49 -6.29
CA ASP A 364 9.51 -16.65 -5.51
C ASP A 364 9.61 -17.91 -6.38
N ILE A 365 10.67 -18.69 -6.19
CA ILE A 365 10.94 -19.90 -6.98
C ILE A 365 9.97 -21.03 -6.60
N MET A 366 9.67 -21.13 -5.30
CA MET A 366 8.67 -22.02 -4.73
C MET A 366 8.14 -21.44 -3.42
N GLU A 367 6.83 -21.38 -3.31
CA GLU A 367 6.11 -21.31 -2.04
C GLU A 367 5.12 -22.47 -1.94
N ALA A 368 4.84 -22.94 -0.73
CA ALA A 368 3.73 -23.85 -0.48
C ALA A 368 2.89 -23.44 0.73
N LYS A 369 1.61 -23.84 0.71
CA LYS A 369 0.71 -23.77 1.86
C LYS A 369 0.58 -25.19 2.40
N GLY A 370 1.11 -25.48 3.58
CA GLY A 370 1.28 -26.86 4.10
C GLY A 370 0.00 -27.70 4.20
N ARG A 371 -1.19 -27.07 4.15
CA ARG A 371 -2.52 -27.73 4.09
C ARG A 371 -3.04 -27.98 2.67
N VAL A 372 -2.42 -27.39 1.65
CA VAL A 372 -2.83 -27.49 0.22
C VAL A 372 -1.84 -28.36 -0.53
N LEU A 373 -1.69 -29.60 -0.05
CA LEU A 373 -0.62 -30.55 -0.42
C LEU A 373 -0.38 -30.73 -1.92
N ASN A 374 -1.43 -30.59 -2.72
CA ASN A 374 -1.37 -30.80 -4.17
C ASN A 374 -0.80 -29.60 -4.95
N ASN A 375 -0.52 -28.45 -4.34
CA ASN A 375 -0.09 -27.23 -5.05
C ASN A 375 1.18 -26.59 -4.47
N VAL A 376 1.99 -26.01 -5.36
CA VAL A 376 3.03 -25.00 -5.06
C VAL A 376 2.85 -23.79 -5.96
N TRP A 377 3.28 -22.61 -5.49
CA TRP A 377 3.21 -21.34 -6.22
C TRP A 377 4.60 -20.86 -6.62
N GLY A 378 4.64 -20.04 -7.67
CA GLY A 378 5.82 -19.31 -8.11
C GLY A 378 5.40 -17.95 -8.67
N THR A 379 6.05 -16.89 -8.19
CA THR A 379 5.57 -15.51 -8.27
C THR A 379 6.74 -14.55 -8.49
N ILE A 380 6.46 -13.39 -9.09
CA ILE A 380 7.29 -12.19 -8.99
C ILE A 380 6.47 -11.03 -8.42
N HIS A 381 7.05 -10.28 -7.49
CA HIS A 381 6.51 -9.00 -7.02
C HIS A 381 7.33 -7.86 -7.64
N PHE A 382 6.64 -6.82 -8.14
CA PHE A 382 7.23 -5.71 -8.90
C PHE A 382 6.32 -4.46 -8.87
N GLY A 383 6.63 -3.45 -9.70
CA GLY A 383 5.82 -2.23 -9.85
C GLY A 383 6.37 -1.09 -9.02
N LYS A 384 5.54 -0.51 -8.14
CA LYS A 384 5.96 0.54 -7.20
C LYS A 384 6.26 -0.05 -5.82
N GLU A 385 6.74 0.81 -4.91
CA GLU A 385 6.75 0.51 -3.49
C GLU A 385 5.31 0.27 -2.97
N TRP A 386 5.18 -0.50 -1.88
CA TRP A 386 3.90 -0.68 -1.20
C TRP A 386 3.28 0.67 -0.81
N PRO A 387 1.95 0.89 -0.94
CA PRO A 387 0.89 -0.08 -1.27
C PRO A 387 0.50 -0.13 -2.77
N ASN A 388 1.35 0.38 -3.67
CA ASN A 388 1.12 0.38 -5.12
C ASN A 388 1.99 -0.67 -5.86
N ASN A 389 2.51 -1.64 -5.11
CA ASN A 389 3.15 -2.84 -5.66
C ASN A 389 2.13 -3.72 -6.39
N THR A 390 2.63 -4.61 -7.25
CA THR A 390 1.82 -5.63 -7.92
C THR A 390 2.60 -6.94 -8.02
N SER A 391 1.95 -8.01 -8.46
CA SER A 391 2.61 -9.30 -8.68
C SER A 391 2.05 -10.03 -9.90
N SER A 392 2.79 -11.04 -10.35
CA SER A 392 2.40 -11.97 -11.42
C SER A 392 2.97 -13.34 -11.12
N GLY A 393 2.12 -14.37 -11.14
CA GLY A 393 2.48 -15.72 -10.67
C GLY A 393 1.46 -16.76 -11.11
N SER A 394 1.75 -18.03 -10.81
CA SER A 394 0.85 -19.16 -11.03
C SER A 394 1.19 -20.30 -10.05
N HIS A 395 0.51 -21.44 -10.19
CA HIS A 395 0.80 -22.64 -9.41
C HIS A 395 1.02 -23.87 -10.29
N TYR A 396 1.82 -24.80 -9.80
CA TYR A 396 1.86 -26.18 -10.27
C TYR A 396 0.92 -27.02 -9.40
N THR A 397 0.17 -27.93 -10.01
CA THR A 397 -0.62 -28.94 -9.31
C THR A 397 -0.04 -30.32 -9.56
N PHE A 398 0.33 -31.03 -8.49
CA PHE A 398 0.94 -32.35 -8.58
C PHE A 398 -0.01 -33.39 -9.22
N PRO A 399 0.53 -34.31 -10.04
CA PRO A 399 -0.21 -35.49 -10.50
C PRO A 399 -0.67 -36.36 -9.32
N ALA A 400 -1.85 -36.99 -9.44
CA ALA A 400 -2.43 -37.81 -8.37
C ALA A 400 -1.46 -38.90 -7.87
N GLY A 401 -1.14 -38.86 -6.56
CA GLY A 401 -0.13 -39.72 -5.94
C GLY A 401 1.26 -39.07 -5.78
N LYS A 402 1.40 -37.79 -6.10
CA LYS A 402 2.47 -36.87 -5.66
C LYS A 402 1.86 -35.69 -4.90
N ASP A 403 2.64 -35.09 -4.02
CA ASP A 403 2.32 -33.88 -3.26
C ASP A 403 3.62 -33.25 -2.69
N ILE A 404 3.52 -32.12 -2.00
CA ILE A 404 4.67 -31.39 -1.42
C ILE A 404 5.53 -32.21 -0.42
N THR A 405 5.03 -33.32 0.12
CA THR A 405 5.78 -34.20 1.05
C THR A 405 6.71 -35.17 0.31
N GLY A 406 6.65 -35.22 -1.02
CA GLY A 406 7.66 -35.83 -1.86
C GLY A 406 9.00 -35.07 -1.84
N LYS A 407 10.02 -35.63 -2.50
CA LYS A 407 11.25 -34.89 -2.82
C LYS A 407 11.15 -34.42 -4.27
N HIS A 408 11.12 -33.11 -4.44
CA HIS A 408 10.89 -32.45 -5.73
C HIS A 408 11.97 -31.42 -6.04
N ILE A 409 12.22 -31.20 -7.33
CA ILE A 409 13.16 -30.16 -7.79
C ILE A 409 12.34 -28.92 -8.17
N TYR A 410 12.58 -27.81 -7.50
CA TYR A 410 11.96 -26.52 -7.79
C TYR A 410 13.00 -25.60 -8.41
N SER A 411 12.69 -24.96 -9.54
CA SER A 411 13.68 -24.11 -10.23
C SER A 411 13.07 -23.01 -11.09
N VAL A 412 13.81 -21.91 -11.22
CA VAL A 412 13.63 -20.92 -12.29
C VAL A 412 14.75 -21.01 -13.32
N GLU A 413 14.42 -20.80 -14.59
CA GLU A 413 15.35 -20.23 -15.57
C GLU A 413 15.02 -18.73 -15.73
N TRP A 414 16.01 -17.86 -15.51
CA TRP A 414 15.88 -16.41 -15.58
C TRP A 414 16.80 -15.85 -16.68
N ASP A 415 16.17 -15.32 -17.72
CA ASP A 415 16.82 -14.63 -18.84
C ASP A 415 16.49 -13.11 -18.77
N PRO A 416 17.29 -12.23 -19.42
CA PRO A 416 16.95 -10.82 -19.59
C PRO A 416 15.56 -10.62 -20.23
N GLY A 417 14.56 -10.30 -19.39
CA GLY A 417 13.18 -10.07 -19.81
C GLY A 417 12.26 -11.30 -19.81
N GLU A 418 12.69 -12.46 -19.30
CA GLU A 418 11.81 -13.61 -19.09
C GLU A 418 12.24 -14.48 -17.90
N ILE A 419 11.28 -14.90 -17.08
CA ILE A 419 11.48 -15.87 -15.99
C ILE A 419 10.51 -17.03 -16.19
N ARG A 420 11.02 -18.26 -16.08
CA ARG A 420 10.29 -19.52 -16.35
C ARG A 420 10.40 -20.45 -15.14
N TRP A 421 9.27 -20.94 -14.61
CA TRP A 421 9.23 -21.78 -13.40
C TRP A 421 8.94 -23.25 -13.73
N TYR A 422 9.64 -24.14 -13.03
CA TYR A 422 9.58 -25.59 -13.25
C TYR A 422 9.47 -26.36 -11.93
N VAL A 423 8.70 -27.46 -11.94
CA VAL A 423 8.68 -28.50 -10.88
C VAL A 423 9.05 -29.84 -11.51
N ASP A 424 10.05 -30.55 -10.96
CA ASP A 424 10.63 -31.77 -11.52
C ASP A 424 11.08 -31.66 -13.00
N GLY A 425 11.31 -30.43 -13.49
CA GLY A 425 11.60 -30.12 -14.90
C GLY A 425 10.38 -29.82 -15.78
N GLU A 426 9.16 -29.90 -15.26
CA GLU A 426 7.93 -29.51 -15.97
C GLU A 426 7.69 -28.00 -15.86
N LEU A 427 7.76 -27.28 -16.99
CA LEU A 427 7.44 -25.86 -17.10
C LEU A 427 5.95 -25.63 -16.82
N TYR A 428 5.63 -24.80 -15.82
CA TYR A 428 4.24 -24.49 -15.46
C TYR A 428 3.89 -23.00 -15.52
N TYR A 429 4.88 -22.11 -15.48
CA TYR A 429 4.66 -20.67 -15.56
C TYR A 429 5.78 -19.92 -16.28
N THR A 430 5.43 -18.78 -16.88
CA THR A 430 6.37 -17.86 -17.52
C THR A 430 5.87 -16.44 -17.31
N ALA A 431 6.75 -15.59 -16.80
CA ALA A 431 6.55 -14.15 -16.73
C ALA A 431 7.52 -13.46 -17.69
N ASN A 432 6.99 -12.47 -18.43
CA ASN A 432 7.76 -11.58 -19.30
C ASN A 432 7.06 -10.20 -19.46
N ASN A 433 6.15 -9.86 -18.55
CA ASN A 433 5.46 -8.57 -18.52
C ASN A 433 5.53 -8.01 -17.10
N TRP A 434 6.36 -6.99 -16.89
CA TRP A 434 6.54 -6.29 -15.62
C TRP A 434 7.10 -4.88 -15.86
N PHE A 435 7.19 -4.12 -14.78
CA PHE A 435 7.87 -2.82 -14.72
C PHE A 435 8.36 -2.57 -13.29
N SER A 436 9.22 -1.56 -13.12
CA SER A 436 9.52 -0.96 -11.82
C SER A 436 9.45 0.56 -11.91
N GLN A 437 9.01 1.24 -10.85
CA GLN A 437 9.03 2.70 -10.73
C GLN A 437 9.27 3.08 -9.26
N GLY A 438 10.38 3.77 -8.99
CA GLY A 438 10.70 4.28 -7.65
C GLY A 438 9.77 5.42 -7.24
N ALA A 439 9.62 5.63 -5.93
CA ALA A 439 8.63 6.57 -5.37
C ALA A 439 8.77 8.01 -5.91
N ASN A 440 10.00 8.48 -6.18
CA ASN A 440 10.26 9.83 -6.67
C ASN A 440 10.28 9.95 -8.21
N GLU A 441 10.14 8.84 -8.95
CA GLU A 441 10.39 8.83 -10.39
C GLU A 441 9.13 9.16 -11.21
N PRO A 442 9.22 10.01 -12.24
CA PRO A 442 8.10 10.43 -13.06
C PRO A 442 7.60 9.35 -14.05
N ALA A 443 8.42 8.33 -14.32
CA ALA A 443 8.10 7.23 -15.23
C ALA A 443 8.77 5.93 -14.74
N PRO A 444 8.35 4.75 -15.22
CA PRO A 444 9.05 3.50 -14.96
C PRO A 444 10.52 3.50 -15.42
N TYR A 445 11.34 2.76 -14.69
CA TYR A 445 12.67 2.35 -15.14
C TYR A 445 12.56 1.48 -16.39
N ALA A 446 13.59 1.52 -17.24
CA ALA A 446 13.61 0.79 -18.49
C ALA A 446 13.55 -0.73 -18.27
N TYR A 447 12.78 -1.41 -19.11
CA TYR A 447 12.70 -2.86 -19.14
C TYR A 447 14.11 -3.50 -19.39
N PRO A 448 14.50 -4.58 -18.69
CA PRO A 448 13.69 -5.44 -17.83
C PRO A 448 13.78 -5.13 -16.32
N ALA A 449 13.97 -3.86 -15.91
CA ALA A 449 13.89 -3.47 -14.49
C ALA A 449 12.56 -3.94 -13.84
N PRO A 450 12.58 -4.51 -12.62
CA PRO A 450 13.72 -4.54 -11.70
C PRO A 450 14.64 -5.76 -11.84
N PHE A 451 14.27 -6.75 -12.65
CA PHE A 451 14.94 -8.04 -12.78
C PHE A 451 16.18 -8.00 -13.70
N ASP A 452 17.03 -6.98 -13.51
CA ASP A 452 18.35 -6.83 -14.13
C ASP A 452 19.52 -6.62 -13.13
N ARG A 453 19.27 -6.80 -11.82
CA ARG A 453 20.26 -6.64 -10.74
C ARG A 453 20.65 -7.96 -10.07
N ASN A 454 21.66 -7.93 -9.19
CA ASN A 454 22.05 -9.10 -8.40
C ASN A 454 20.99 -9.37 -7.33
N PHE A 455 20.49 -10.60 -7.31
CA PHE A 455 19.57 -11.11 -6.29
C PHE A 455 20.26 -12.22 -5.48
N HIS A 456 20.04 -12.25 -4.16
CA HIS A 456 20.49 -13.31 -3.26
C HIS A 456 19.37 -14.29 -2.94
N ILE A 457 19.75 -15.53 -2.62
CA ILE A 457 18.83 -16.63 -2.32
C ILE A 457 18.40 -16.57 -0.85
N ILE A 458 17.14 -16.90 -0.59
CA ILE A 458 16.52 -17.02 0.73
C ILE A 458 15.83 -18.40 0.86
N LEU A 459 15.94 -19.01 2.04
CA LEU A 459 15.19 -20.19 2.47
C LEU A 459 14.60 -19.94 3.85
N ASN A 460 13.30 -20.19 4.03
CA ASN A 460 12.64 -20.15 5.33
C ASN A 460 11.43 -21.10 5.38
N MET A 461 10.91 -21.29 6.59
CA MET A 461 9.60 -21.90 6.78
C MET A 461 8.81 -21.09 7.79
N ALA A 462 7.94 -20.22 7.26
CA ALA A 462 7.11 -19.33 8.05
C ALA A 462 5.94 -20.07 8.72
N VAL A 463 5.37 -19.46 9.76
CA VAL A 463 4.23 -19.98 10.51
C VAL A 463 3.08 -18.96 10.53
N GLY A 464 1.95 -19.35 9.95
CA GLY A 464 0.81 -18.48 9.73
C GLY A 464 1.04 -17.50 8.58
N GLY A 465 0.86 -16.21 8.86
CA GLY A 465 0.90 -15.14 7.85
C GLY A 465 -0.36 -15.02 6.99
N ASP A 466 -0.54 -13.85 6.40
CA ASP A 466 -1.72 -13.54 5.58
C ASP A 466 -1.69 -14.24 4.22
N TYR A 467 -0.53 -14.77 3.82
CA TYR A 467 -0.40 -15.68 2.66
C TYR A 467 -1.34 -16.89 2.73
N ASP A 468 -1.46 -17.54 3.89
CA ASP A 468 -2.43 -18.61 4.13
C ASP A 468 -3.72 -18.10 4.82
N GLY A 469 -4.02 -16.80 4.68
CA GLY A 469 -5.23 -16.16 5.24
C GLY A 469 -5.22 -16.04 6.76
N GLY A 470 -4.04 -15.94 7.39
CA GLY A 470 -3.90 -15.81 8.85
C GLY A 470 -4.12 -17.11 9.62
N LEU A 471 -4.31 -18.25 8.94
CA LEU A 471 -4.50 -19.56 9.55
C LEU A 471 -3.24 -20.01 10.30
N GLN A 472 -3.39 -20.48 11.54
CA GLN A 472 -2.29 -20.94 12.39
C GLN A 472 -2.31 -22.46 12.56
N PRO A 473 -1.17 -23.10 12.93
CA PRO A 473 -1.16 -24.50 13.35
C PRO A 473 -2.10 -24.76 14.53
N ASP A 474 -2.71 -25.94 14.56
CA ASP A 474 -3.61 -26.35 15.64
C ASP A 474 -2.85 -26.69 16.94
N ASP A 475 -3.59 -26.93 18.03
CA ASP A 475 -2.96 -27.11 19.34
C ASP A 475 -2.12 -28.40 19.48
N SER A 476 -2.38 -29.41 18.64
CA SER A 476 -1.61 -30.65 18.61
C SER A 476 -0.21 -30.45 18.03
N PHE A 477 0.02 -29.44 17.17
CA PHE A 477 1.31 -29.14 16.55
C PHE A 477 2.46 -29.09 17.57
N LYS A 478 3.62 -29.67 17.21
CA LYS A 478 4.84 -29.72 18.03
C LYS A 478 6.04 -29.25 17.24
N SER A 479 6.37 -29.90 16.14
CA SER A 479 7.27 -29.39 15.11
C SER A 479 6.94 -29.96 13.74
N ALA A 480 7.47 -29.31 12.71
CA ALA A 480 7.47 -29.74 11.32
C ALA A 480 8.80 -29.38 10.66
N GLN A 481 9.21 -30.13 9.64
CA GLN A 481 10.54 -30.02 9.02
C GLN A 481 10.45 -29.87 7.50
N MET A 482 11.02 -28.77 7.00
CA MET A 482 11.42 -28.62 5.60
C MET A 482 12.84 -29.17 5.45
N LYS A 483 13.09 -29.94 4.39
CA LYS A 483 14.40 -30.55 4.11
C LYS A 483 14.88 -30.14 2.74
N VAL A 484 16.12 -29.65 2.67
CA VAL A 484 16.77 -29.17 1.44
C VAL A 484 18.02 -30.02 1.22
N ASP A 485 18.02 -30.80 0.14
CA ASP A 485 19.09 -31.74 -0.22
C ASP A 485 20.25 -31.04 -0.94
N TYR A 486 19.92 -30.03 -1.75
CA TYR A 486 20.90 -29.11 -2.32
C TYR A 486 20.22 -27.79 -2.76
N VAL A 487 21.04 -26.75 -2.94
CA VAL A 487 20.72 -25.54 -3.71
C VAL A 487 21.82 -25.34 -4.76
N ARG A 488 21.48 -25.13 -6.02
CA ARG A 488 22.43 -25.02 -7.14
C ARG A 488 22.11 -23.85 -8.05
N VAL A 489 23.16 -23.19 -8.55
CA VAL A 489 23.07 -22.07 -9.50
C VAL A 489 23.98 -22.34 -10.69
N TYR A 490 23.43 -22.15 -11.89
CA TYR A 490 24.08 -22.43 -13.17
C TYR A 490 24.09 -21.19 -14.07
N ASP A 491 25.20 -20.97 -14.75
CA ASP A 491 25.29 -20.09 -15.91
C ASP A 491 24.96 -20.84 -17.20
N LEU A 492 24.38 -20.12 -18.17
CA LEU A 492 24.16 -20.64 -19.52
C LEU A 492 25.51 -20.82 -20.24
N ASN A 493 25.67 -21.92 -20.98
CA ASN A 493 26.83 -22.14 -21.85
C ASN A 493 26.69 -21.35 -23.18
N GLY A 494 26.57 -20.03 -23.08
CA GLY A 494 26.37 -19.12 -24.20
C GLY A 494 26.05 -17.70 -23.74
N GLU A 495 25.54 -16.89 -24.66
CA GLU A 495 24.91 -15.61 -24.33
C GLU A 495 23.44 -15.84 -23.95
N TYR A 496 22.95 -15.12 -22.95
CA TYR A 496 21.55 -15.19 -22.53
C TYR A 496 20.62 -14.62 -23.61
N PRO A 497 19.49 -15.28 -23.94
CA PRO A 497 18.46 -14.70 -24.77
C PRO A 497 17.96 -13.37 -24.20
N VAL A 498 17.83 -12.33 -25.02
CA VAL A 498 17.22 -11.07 -24.60
C VAL A 498 15.79 -11.01 -25.12
N HIS A 499 14.85 -10.80 -24.21
CA HIS A 499 13.41 -10.72 -24.47
C HIS A 499 12.98 -9.25 -24.32
N ASP A 500 12.33 -8.72 -25.36
CA ASP A 500 11.75 -7.37 -25.34
C ASP A 500 10.42 -7.34 -24.56
N ASN A 501 10.05 -6.16 -24.06
CA ASN A 501 8.77 -5.94 -23.38
C ASN A 501 7.58 -6.29 -24.34
N PRO A 502 6.62 -7.14 -23.94
CA PRO A 502 5.53 -7.58 -24.82
C PRO A 502 4.71 -6.42 -25.40
N ALA A 503 4.61 -6.42 -26.73
CA ALA A 503 4.04 -5.34 -27.51
C ALA A 503 2.58 -4.99 -27.15
N THR A 504 2.23 -3.72 -27.38
CA THR A 504 0.88 -3.16 -27.25
C THR A 504 -0.20 -4.07 -27.86
N TYR A 505 -1.28 -4.34 -27.12
CA TYR A 505 -2.43 -5.03 -27.68
C TYR A 505 -3.25 -4.06 -28.56
N ALA A 506 -2.82 -3.91 -29.82
CA ALA A 506 -3.44 -3.01 -30.80
C ALA A 506 -4.86 -3.43 -31.25
N GLY A 507 -5.38 -4.57 -30.78
CA GLY A 507 -6.71 -5.06 -31.13
C GLY A 507 -7.85 -4.39 -30.34
N PRO A 508 -9.09 -4.43 -30.86
CA PRO A 508 -10.28 -4.20 -30.04
C PRO A 508 -10.49 -5.42 -29.12
N ILE A 509 -10.76 -5.21 -27.82
CA ILE A 509 -11.12 -6.34 -26.94
C ILE A 509 -12.53 -6.83 -27.30
N LYS A 510 -12.66 -8.11 -27.65
CA LYS A 510 -13.93 -8.72 -28.04
C LYS A 510 -14.90 -8.74 -26.85
N GLY A 511 -15.96 -7.93 -26.90
CA GLY A 511 -16.96 -7.80 -25.85
C GLY A 511 -16.84 -6.55 -24.98
N ALA A 512 -15.84 -5.69 -25.23
CA ALA A 512 -15.74 -4.39 -24.58
C ALA A 512 -16.89 -3.43 -24.99
N ARG A 513 -17.32 -2.59 -24.03
CA ARG A 513 -18.13 -1.39 -24.28
C ARG A 513 -17.43 -0.50 -25.33
N THR A 514 -18.17 0.07 -26.27
CA THR A 514 -17.64 1.09 -27.20
C THR A 514 -17.69 2.49 -26.56
N PRO A 515 -16.69 3.36 -26.78
CA PRO A 515 -16.73 4.72 -26.27
C PRO A 515 -17.80 5.57 -26.99
N LEU A 516 -18.21 6.64 -26.33
CA LEU A 516 -19.02 7.73 -26.89
C LEU A 516 -18.26 8.49 -27.99
N SER A 517 -18.96 9.37 -28.72
CA SER A 517 -18.40 10.14 -29.84
C SER A 517 -17.33 11.18 -29.46
N ASN A 518 -17.18 11.51 -28.18
CA ASN A 518 -16.08 12.29 -27.61
C ASN A 518 -14.86 11.44 -27.22
N GLY A 519 -14.97 10.10 -27.25
CA GLY A 519 -13.93 9.17 -26.81
C GLY A 519 -14.10 8.64 -25.38
N SER A 520 -15.07 9.14 -24.61
CA SER A 520 -15.33 8.66 -23.24
C SER A 520 -15.92 7.26 -23.20
N TYR A 521 -15.40 6.39 -22.35
CA TYR A 521 -16.01 5.10 -22.01
C TYR A 521 -17.12 5.20 -20.94
N ILE A 522 -17.23 6.35 -20.25
CA ILE A 522 -18.33 6.63 -19.32
C ILE A 522 -19.54 7.09 -20.13
N ILE A 523 -20.58 6.26 -20.15
CA ILE A 523 -21.80 6.47 -20.94
C ILE A 523 -22.83 7.37 -20.25
N ASP A 524 -22.74 7.50 -18.92
CA ASP A 524 -23.60 8.36 -18.11
C ASP A 524 -22.77 9.30 -17.23
N PRO A 525 -22.15 10.34 -17.81
CA PRO A 525 -21.29 11.31 -17.11
C PRO A 525 -22.04 12.21 -16.11
N LYS A 526 -23.37 12.07 -16.04
CA LYS A 526 -24.29 12.82 -15.18
C LYS A 526 -25.07 11.93 -14.21
N PHE A 527 -24.68 10.66 -14.06
CA PHE A 527 -25.22 9.71 -13.07
C PHE A 527 -26.75 9.55 -13.09
N LYS A 528 -27.39 9.63 -14.27
CA LYS A 528 -28.85 9.53 -14.41
C LYS A 528 -29.39 8.14 -14.08
N ASN A 529 -28.55 7.11 -14.21
CA ASN A 529 -28.87 5.71 -13.95
C ASN A 529 -27.84 5.11 -12.98
N ILE A 530 -28.22 4.96 -11.72
CA ILE A 530 -27.41 4.30 -10.68
C ILE A 530 -28.22 3.12 -10.12
N LYS A 531 -27.61 1.93 -10.07
CA LYS A 531 -28.12 0.75 -9.36
C LYS A 531 -27.56 0.72 -7.94
N ASN A 532 -28.43 0.58 -6.94
CA ASN A 532 -28.04 0.07 -5.62
C ASN A 532 -27.63 -1.40 -5.78
N SER A 533 -26.35 -1.71 -5.56
CA SER A 533 -25.77 -3.02 -5.84
C SER A 533 -25.13 -3.62 -4.60
N THR A 534 -25.19 -4.94 -4.48
CA THR A 534 -24.30 -5.72 -3.59
C THR A 534 -23.10 -6.20 -4.40
N ASP A 535 -22.04 -6.60 -3.70
CA ASP A 535 -20.91 -7.26 -4.34
C ASP A 535 -21.37 -8.53 -5.09
N GLY A 536 -20.75 -8.81 -6.23
CA GLY A 536 -21.15 -9.85 -7.18
C GLY A 536 -22.35 -9.52 -8.09
N GLU A 537 -23.15 -8.49 -7.81
CA GLU A 537 -24.34 -8.10 -8.60
C GLU A 537 -24.16 -6.81 -9.44
N LEU A 538 -22.92 -6.46 -9.77
CA LEU A 538 -22.63 -5.20 -10.48
C LEU A 538 -23.23 -5.17 -11.90
N SER A 539 -23.81 -4.03 -12.29
CA SER A 539 -24.24 -3.74 -13.65
C SER A 539 -23.05 -3.36 -14.53
N PHE A 540 -23.03 -3.87 -15.76
CA PHE A 540 -22.07 -3.47 -16.81
C PHE A 540 -22.53 -2.25 -17.62
N ASP A 541 -23.78 -1.80 -17.46
CA ASP A 541 -24.42 -0.74 -18.27
C ASP A 541 -24.85 0.49 -17.45
N ASN A 542 -24.63 0.49 -16.12
CA ASN A 542 -25.03 1.56 -15.21
C ASN A 542 -23.99 1.75 -14.12
N TRP A 543 -23.96 2.92 -13.50
CA TRP A 543 -23.23 3.14 -12.25
C TRP A 543 -23.77 2.22 -11.14
N ASN A 544 -22.89 1.74 -10.29
CA ASN A 544 -23.20 0.89 -9.15
C ASN A 544 -22.84 1.62 -7.86
N PHE A 545 -23.82 1.86 -7.00
CA PHE A 545 -23.61 2.38 -5.66
C PHE A 545 -23.63 1.25 -4.65
N LEU A 546 -22.63 1.20 -3.76
CA LEU A 546 -22.47 0.17 -2.74
C LEU A 546 -22.13 0.79 -1.38
N THR A 547 -22.53 0.11 -0.31
CA THR A 547 -22.17 0.40 1.08
C THR A 547 -21.81 -0.90 1.79
N ALA A 548 -20.73 -0.93 2.57
CA ALA A 548 -20.18 -2.14 3.18
C ALA A 548 -19.74 -1.94 4.64
N GLY A 549 -19.86 -3.01 5.45
CA GLY A 549 -19.57 -2.96 6.89
C GLY A 549 -20.60 -2.11 7.63
N VAL A 550 -20.14 -1.13 8.40
CA VAL A 550 -20.99 -0.11 9.04
C VAL A 550 -21.18 1.15 8.19
N GLY A 551 -20.63 1.17 6.96
CA GLY A 551 -20.81 2.27 6.02
C GLY A 551 -22.28 2.49 5.65
N LYS A 552 -22.72 3.75 5.70
CA LYS A 552 -24.09 4.18 5.45
C LYS A 552 -24.06 5.52 4.72
N ALA A 553 -24.48 5.49 3.47
CA ALA A 553 -24.64 6.67 2.63
C ALA A 553 -25.91 6.56 1.79
N THR A 554 -26.37 7.71 1.31
CA THR A 554 -27.54 7.88 0.44
C THR A 554 -27.16 8.80 -0.71
N PHE A 555 -27.88 8.71 -1.83
CA PHE A 555 -27.63 9.59 -2.96
C PHE A 555 -28.92 10.16 -3.56
N ASN A 556 -28.77 11.29 -4.22
CA ASN A 556 -29.78 11.93 -5.03
C ASN A 556 -29.14 12.35 -6.37
N ASN A 557 -29.66 11.84 -7.49
CA ASN A 557 -29.16 12.22 -8.81
C ASN A 557 -30.03 13.33 -9.42
N SER A 558 -29.53 14.55 -9.33
CA SER A 558 -30.12 15.70 -10.01
C SER A 558 -29.81 15.67 -11.51
N GLY A 559 -30.49 16.50 -12.30
CA GLY A 559 -30.17 16.61 -13.74
C GLY A 559 -28.76 17.15 -14.02
N ASP A 560 -28.15 17.77 -13.01
CA ASP A 560 -26.88 18.49 -13.09
C ASP A 560 -25.72 17.72 -12.45
N GLY A 561 -25.93 16.60 -11.73
CA GLY A 561 -24.88 15.79 -11.12
C GLY A 561 -25.39 14.82 -10.04
N LEU A 562 -24.47 14.18 -9.31
CA LEU A 562 -24.75 13.28 -8.21
C LEU A 562 -24.43 13.92 -6.86
N ASP A 563 -25.43 14.03 -6.00
CA ASP A 563 -25.26 14.42 -4.59
C ASP A 563 -25.24 13.16 -3.72
N LEU A 564 -24.17 12.98 -2.94
CA LEU A 564 -23.94 11.86 -2.02
C LEU A 564 -23.91 12.38 -0.58
N ASN A 565 -24.91 12.01 0.22
CA ASN A 565 -24.93 12.27 1.67
C ASN A 565 -24.40 11.03 2.40
N ILE A 566 -23.23 11.16 3.03
CA ILE A 566 -22.55 10.09 3.75
C ILE A 566 -22.77 10.28 5.25
N ASP A 567 -23.72 9.53 5.80
CA ASP A 567 -24.02 9.55 7.23
C ASP A 567 -22.90 8.87 8.04
N ASN A 568 -22.29 7.81 7.49
CA ASN A 568 -21.16 7.09 8.08
C ASN A 568 -20.29 6.49 6.96
N GLY A 569 -19.02 6.87 6.90
CA GLY A 569 -18.06 6.37 5.92
C GLY A 569 -17.52 4.97 6.21
N GLY A 570 -17.81 4.40 7.39
CA GLY A 570 -17.34 3.08 7.80
C GLY A 570 -15.84 3.00 8.11
N ASP A 571 -15.36 1.77 8.32
CA ASP A 571 -14.01 1.46 8.79
C ASP A 571 -13.02 1.12 7.65
N LYS A 572 -13.43 1.34 6.39
CA LYS A 572 -12.66 1.09 5.16
C LYS A 572 -12.90 2.22 4.16
N ASN A 573 -11.91 2.55 3.32
CA ASN A 573 -12.09 3.47 2.20
C ASN A 573 -13.17 3.01 1.21
N TYR A 574 -13.36 1.69 1.08
CA TYR A 574 -14.42 1.07 0.26
C TYR A 574 -15.74 0.81 1.02
N SER A 575 -15.93 1.32 2.25
CA SER A 575 -17.21 1.16 2.96
C SER A 575 -18.36 1.97 2.35
N VAL A 576 -18.05 2.93 1.46
CA VAL A 576 -18.99 3.55 0.51
C VAL A 576 -18.28 3.60 -0.85
N GLN A 577 -18.94 3.15 -1.92
CA GLN A 577 -18.35 3.11 -3.27
C GLN A 577 -19.34 3.50 -4.38
N LEU A 578 -18.77 4.00 -5.48
CA LEU A 578 -19.45 4.21 -6.75
C LEU A 578 -18.60 3.65 -7.91
N ILE A 579 -19.14 2.71 -8.69
CA ILE A 579 -18.39 1.89 -9.66
C ILE A 579 -19.06 1.87 -11.04
N ASP A 580 -18.30 2.15 -12.11
CA ASP A 580 -18.68 1.87 -13.51
C ASP A 580 -17.63 0.96 -14.18
N HIS A 581 -18.04 0.25 -15.24
CA HIS A 581 -17.18 -0.68 -15.98
C HIS A 581 -16.57 -0.04 -17.23
N VAL A 582 -15.25 -0.09 -17.32
CA VAL A 582 -14.44 0.44 -18.42
C VAL A 582 -13.51 -0.64 -19.00
N PRO A 583 -13.36 -0.76 -20.33
CA PRO A 583 -12.45 -1.72 -20.92
C PRO A 583 -11.01 -1.22 -20.87
N LEU A 584 -10.09 -2.02 -20.34
CA LEU A 584 -8.69 -1.68 -20.13
C LEU A 584 -7.77 -2.57 -21.00
N ARG A 585 -6.86 -1.95 -21.77
CA ARG A 585 -5.95 -2.62 -22.70
C ARG A 585 -4.48 -2.45 -22.30
N LEU A 586 -3.72 -3.53 -22.45
CA LEU A 586 -2.27 -3.55 -22.24
C LEU A 586 -1.56 -2.45 -23.06
N ASN A 587 -0.79 -1.62 -22.35
CA ASN A 587 -0.04 -0.46 -22.85
C ASN A 587 -0.90 0.61 -23.55
N LYS A 588 -2.10 0.90 -23.00
CA LYS A 588 -2.88 2.11 -23.29
C LYS A 588 -2.89 3.07 -22.10
N LYS A 589 -2.89 4.38 -22.37
CA LYS A 589 -3.05 5.46 -21.37
C LYS A 589 -4.54 5.75 -21.20
N TYR A 590 -5.05 5.66 -19.99
CA TYR A 590 -6.43 6.02 -19.63
C TYR A 590 -6.41 7.29 -18.82
N THR A 591 -7.25 8.26 -19.21
CA THR A 591 -7.35 9.56 -18.55
C THR A 591 -8.76 9.76 -18.01
N LEU A 592 -8.86 9.75 -16.67
CA LEU A 592 -10.04 10.11 -15.89
C LEU A 592 -10.10 11.64 -15.74
N LYS A 593 -11.27 12.23 -16.00
CA LYS A 593 -11.64 13.58 -15.61
C LYS A 593 -12.95 13.55 -14.84
N PHE A 594 -13.10 14.40 -13.83
CA PHE A 594 -14.37 14.62 -13.13
C PHE A 594 -14.37 15.97 -12.40
N LYS A 595 -15.54 16.45 -12.00
CA LYS A 595 -15.70 17.61 -11.11
C LYS A 595 -16.23 17.18 -9.75
N ALA A 596 -15.73 17.81 -8.70
CA ALA A 596 -16.19 17.53 -7.34
C ALA A 596 -16.08 18.71 -6.38
N LYS A 597 -16.95 18.71 -5.37
CA LYS A 597 -16.93 19.56 -4.17
C LYS A 597 -17.52 18.80 -2.98
N ALA A 598 -17.22 19.24 -1.76
CA ALA A 598 -17.85 18.75 -0.54
C ALA A 598 -18.24 19.91 0.40
N ASP A 599 -19.30 19.75 1.19
CA ASP A 599 -19.76 20.79 2.12
C ASP A 599 -18.79 21.07 3.29
N LYS A 600 -17.92 20.10 3.59
CA LYS A 600 -16.77 20.17 4.50
C LYS A 600 -15.52 19.67 3.77
N ALA A 601 -14.34 19.78 4.39
CA ALA A 601 -13.14 19.15 3.87
C ALA A 601 -13.31 17.62 3.82
N ALA A 602 -13.11 17.02 2.64
CA ALA A 602 -13.25 15.58 2.39
C ALA A 602 -12.05 15.06 1.61
N THR A 603 -11.81 13.75 1.63
CA THR A 603 -10.94 13.07 0.65
C THR A 603 -11.76 12.06 -0.13
N VAL A 604 -11.69 12.14 -1.46
CA VAL A 604 -12.23 11.12 -2.38
C VAL A 604 -11.06 10.37 -2.99
N GLU A 605 -11.16 9.05 -3.12
CA GLU A 605 -10.13 8.23 -3.75
C GLU A 605 -10.67 7.58 -5.02
N ALA A 606 -10.10 7.89 -6.18
CA ALA A 606 -10.44 7.26 -7.46
C ALA A 606 -9.35 6.26 -7.89
N GLN A 607 -9.74 5.08 -8.38
CA GLN A 607 -8.80 4.09 -8.92
C GLN A 607 -9.40 3.24 -10.03
N PHE A 608 -8.54 2.54 -10.78
CA PHE A 608 -8.91 1.52 -11.74
C PHE A 608 -8.49 0.13 -11.26
N GLY A 609 -9.39 -0.85 -11.39
CA GLY A 609 -9.20 -2.21 -10.88
C GLY A 609 -9.93 -3.30 -11.67
N GLY A 610 -9.77 -4.55 -11.24
CA GLY A 610 -10.44 -5.73 -11.80
C GLY A 610 -11.53 -6.28 -10.86
N GLY A 611 -12.38 -7.17 -11.40
CA GLY A 611 -13.41 -7.86 -10.63
C GLY A 611 -12.88 -9.00 -9.76
N SER A 612 -13.79 -9.75 -9.14
CA SER A 612 -13.48 -10.97 -8.38
C SER A 612 -12.87 -12.07 -9.25
N ASP A 613 -13.19 -12.08 -10.54
CA ASP A 613 -12.55 -12.92 -11.56
C ASP A 613 -11.04 -12.66 -11.69
N ARG A 614 -10.58 -11.46 -11.31
CA ARG A 614 -9.17 -11.05 -11.25
C ARG A 614 -8.65 -10.89 -9.83
N GLY A 615 -9.33 -11.45 -8.83
CA GLY A 615 -8.94 -11.36 -7.42
C GLY A 615 -8.88 -9.91 -6.90
N TRP A 616 -9.74 -9.02 -7.41
CA TRP A 616 -9.76 -7.59 -7.08
C TRP A 616 -8.47 -6.81 -7.43
N LYS A 617 -7.69 -7.30 -8.40
CA LYS A 617 -6.39 -6.69 -8.75
C LYS A 617 -6.53 -5.21 -9.13
N LYS A 618 -5.78 -4.37 -8.42
CA LYS A 618 -5.59 -2.93 -8.69
C LYS A 618 -4.72 -2.72 -9.94
N TYR A 619 -5.11 -1.80 -10.82
CA TYR A 619 -4.42 -1.52 -12.09
C TYR A 619 -3.82 -0.11 -12.20
N SER A 620 -4.34 0.85 -11.44
CA SER A 620 -3.78 2.20 -11.29
C SER A 620 -3.39 2.46 -9.83
N ASP A 621 -2.56 3.47 -9.56
CA ASP A 621 -2.45 4.01 -8.20
C ASP A 621 -3.81 4.56 -7.73
N ALA A 622 -3.92 4.78 -6.41
CA ALA A 622 -5.08 5.41 -5.79
C ALA A 622 -4.96 6.94 -5.88
N PHE A 623 -5.77 7.57 -6.74
CA PHE A 623 -5.82 9.01 -6.92
C PHE A 623 -6.66 9.66 -5.82
N LYS A 624 -5.99 10.09 -4.75
CA LYS A 624 -6.61 10.78 -3.62
C LYS A 624 -6.76 12.28 -3.92
N VAL A 625 -7.97 12.78 -3.75
CA VAL A 625 -8.37 14.17 -4.03
C VAL A 625 -8.98 14.78 -2.78
N ASN A 626 -8.35 15.85 -2.27
CA ASN A 626 -8.90 16.63 -1.16
C ASN A 626 -9.89 17.67 -1.69
N LEU A 627 -11.16 17.55 -1.31
CA LEU A 627 -12.25 18.40 -1.78
C LEU A 627 -12.41 19.66 -0.94
N THR A 628 -12.76 20.74 -1.64
CA THR A 628 -13.23 22.01 -1.07
C THR A 628 -14.73 22.20 -1.28
N ASN A 629 -15.29 23.22 -0.63
CA ASN A 629 -16.65 23.72 -0.90
C ASN A 629 -16.82 24.32 -2.31
N GLU A 630 -15.74 24.83 -2.91
CA GLU A 630 -15.69 25.18 -4.33
C GLU A 630 -15.59 23.94 -5.22
N GLU A 631 -16.36 23.92 -6.30
CA GLU A 631 -16.30 22.89 -7.34
C GLU A 631 -15.07 23.08 -8.23
N LYS A 632 -14.26 22.03 -8.33
CA LYS A 632 -13.04 21.99 -9.13
C LYS A 632 -13.06 20.78 -10.05
N GLU A 633 -12.38 20.90 -11.19
CA GLU A 633 -12.13 19.81 -12.11
C GLU A 633 -10.82 19.12 -11.73
N TYR A 634 -10.82 17.80 -11.72
CA TYR A 634 -9.70 16.94 -11.37
C TYR A 634 -9.41 15.98 -12.51
N GLU A 635 -8.13 15.71 -12.76
CA GLU A 635 -7.67 14.85 -13.84
C GLU A 635 -6.61 13.88 -13.32
N TYR A 636 -6.70 12.63 -13.77
CA TYR A 636 -5.78 11.55 -13.42
C TYR A 636 -5.54 10.66 -14.62
N SER A 637 -4.29 10.24 -14.84
CA SER A 637 -3.92 9.33 -15.92
C SER A 637 -3.09 8.16 -15.42
N PHE A 638 -3.32 6.97 -15.95
CA PHE A 638 -2.45 5.81 -15.75
C PHE A 638 -2.26 5.03 -17.06
N VAL A 639 -1.20 4.22 -17.14
CA VAL A 639 -0.98 3.27 -18.25
C VAL A 639 -1.27 1.86 -17.75
N MET A 640 -2.20 1.17 -18.40
CA MET A 640 -2.57 -0.20 -18.06
C MET A 640 -1.44 -1.17 -18.43
N LYS A 641 -0.81 -1.79 -17.43
CA LYS A 641 0.32 -2.74 -17.62
C LYS A 641 -0.07 -4.21 -17.50
N ASP A 642 -1.30 -4.55 -17.11
CA ASP A 642 -1.76 -5.95 -17.03
C ASP A 642 -2.38 -6.45 -18.35
N THR A 643 -2.66 -7.75 -18.40
CA THR A 643 -3.49 -8.40 -19.41
C THR A 643 -4.80 -7.65 -19.67
N PRO A 644 -5.27 -7.51 -20.93
CA PRO A 644 -6.49 -6.77 -21.22
C PRO A 644 -7.72 -7.29 -20.45
N ASN A 645 -8.53 -6.36 -19.95
CA ASN A 645 -9.75 -6.65 -19.23
C ASN A 645 -10.95 -5.94 -19.90
N VAL A 646 -11.94 -6.72 -20.35
CA VAL A 646 -13.23 -6.20 -20.89
C VAL A 646 -14.09 -5.51 -19.83
N HIS A 647 -13.88 -5.88 -18.57
CA HIS A 647 -14.62 -5.43 -17.39
C HIS A 647 -13.64 -4.93 -16.32
N GLY A 648 -12.76 -4.02 -16.73
CA GLY A 648 -12.09 -3.15 -15.77
C GLY A 648 -13.13 -2.29 -15.05
N ARG A 649 -12.81 -1.83 -13.85
CA ARG A 649 -13.65 -0.97 -13.03
C ARG A 649 -13.00 0.40 -12.91
N LEU A 650 -13.80 1.45 -13.01
CA LEU A 650 -13.50 2.75 -12.40
C LEU A 650 -14.21 2.75 -11.04
N GLU A 651 -13.47 3.01 -9.97
CA GLU A 651 -13.94 2.95 -8.60
C GLU A 651 -13.72 4.32 -7.93
N PHE A 652 -14.79 4.94 -7.43
CA PHE A 652 -14.70 6.02 -6.44
C PHE A 652 -14.94 5.43 -5.05
N ASN A 653 -13.90 5.40 -4.24
CA ASN A 653 -13.91 5.01 -2.82
C ASN A 653 -14.16 6.27 -1.97
N LEU A 654 -15.21 6.20 -1.13
CA LEU A 654 -15.81 7.34 -0.43
C LEU A 654 -15.98 7.10 1.08
N GLY A 655 -15.44 6.00 1.60
CA GLY A 655 -15.51 5.65 3.02
C GLY A 655 -14.53 6.45 3.90
N LEU A 656 -14.49 6.11 5.19
CA LEU A 656 -13.76 6.81 6.27
C LEU A 656 -14.20 8.26 6.58
N THR A 657 -14.96 8.93 5.71
CA THR A 657 -15.53 10.28 5.96
C THR A 657 -16.96 10.21 6.49
N ASN A 658 -17.30 10.98 7.54
CA ASN A 658 -18.62 10.97 8.21
C ASN A 658 -19.34 12.33 8.12
N ASP A 659 -20.66 12.31 8.23
CA ASP A 659 -21.55 13.48 8.27
C ASP A 659 -21.27 14.51 7.15
N ILE A 660 -21.13 14.06 5.90
CA ILE A 660 -20.59 14.89 4.81
C ILE A 660 -21.37 14.74 3.50
N ASN A 661 -21.55 15.85 2.77
CA ASN A 661 -22.19 15.87 1.46
C ASN A 661 -21.16 16.10 0.36
N ILE A 662 -21.06 15.17 -0.60
CA ILE A 662 -20.14 15.22 -1.74
C ILE A 662 -20.96 15.34 -3.03
N HIS A 663 -20.61 16.31 -3.88
CA HIS A 663 -21.16 16.43 -5.23
C HIS A 663 -20.14 15.89 -6.24
N LEU A 664 -20.54 14.97 -7.11
CA LEU A 664 -19.74 14.43 -8.22
C LEU A 664 -20.40 14.72 -9.57
N ASN A 665 -19.60 15.09 -10.57
CA ASN A 665 -20.12 15.52 -11.87
C ASN A 665 -19.14 15.35 -13.04
N ASP A 666 -19.64 15.42 -14.27
CA ASP A 666 -18.87 15.44 -15.53
C ASP A 666 -17.78 14.35 -15.63
N VAL A 667 -18.09 13.11 -15.27
CA VAL A 667 -17.10 12.02 -15.27
C VAL A 667 -16.82 11.53 -16.69
N GLU A 668 -15.57 11.59 -17.12
CA GLU A 668 -15.07 11.15 -18.42
C GLU A 668 -13.87 10.21 -18.24
N VAL A 669 -13.81 9.14 -19.03
CA VAL A 669 -12.62 8.27 -19.13
C VAL A 669 -12.28 8.09 -20.61
N THR A 670 -11.24 8.76 -21.07
CA THR A 670 -10.72 8.61 -22.43
C THR A 670 -9.58 7.59 -22.48
N GLU A 671 -9.31 7.04 -23.66
CA GLU A 671 -8.13 6.20 -23.94
C GLU A 671 -7.29 6.82 -25.06
N ALA A 672 -5.98 6.88 -24.83
CA ALA A 672 -4.97 7.12 -25.85
C ALA A 672 -4.03 5.91 -25.95
N ASP A 673 -3.29 5.80 -27.05
CA ASP A 673 -2.03 5.04 -27.01
C ASP A 673 -1.17 5.54 -25.84
N ALA A 674 -0.47 4.64 -25.16
CA ALA A 674 0.57 5.09 -24.25
C ALA A 674 1.70 5.66 -25.13
N ASP A 675 1.85 6.98 -25.12
CA ASP A 675 2.95 7.66 -25.78
C ASP A 675 4.29 7.06 -25.30
N VAL A 676 5.27 7.02 -26.19
CA VAL A 676 6.65 6.62 -25.84
C VAL A 676 7.25 7.78 -25.04
N GLU A 677 6.99 7.69 -23.73
CA GLU A 677 7.30 8.64 -22.66
C GLU A 677 6.53 9.97 -22.78
N ASP A 678 6.36 10.68 -21.65
CA ASP A 678 5.71 11.99 -21.61
C ASP A 678 6.70 13.10 -22.04
N ASN A 679 7.22 12.95 -23.25
CA ASN A 679 8.13 13.87 -23.94
C ASN A 679 7.38 15.10 -24.54
N ALA A 680 6.11 15.32 -24.16
CA ALA A 680 5.12 16.09 -24.90
C ALA A 680 5.20 17.64 -24.78
N SER A 681 6.41 18.21 -24.60
CA SER A 681 6.70 19.66 -24.72
C SER A 681 5.94 20.61 -23.76
N THR A 682 5.42 20.06 -22.66
CA THR A 682 4.62 20.69 -21.59
C THR A 682 5.48 21.14 -20.41
N ALA A 683 4.91 21.99 -19.55
CA ALA A 683 5.50 22.34 -18.26
C ALA A 683 5.58 21.10 -17.34
N LYS A 684 6.73 20.91 -16.69
CA LYS A 684 6.94 19.88 -15.67
C LYS A 684 7.11 20.58 -14.31
N GLU A 685 6.33 20.13 -13.32
CA GLU A 685 6.62 20.51 -11.94
C GLU A 685 7.90 19.84 -11.44
N PRO A 686 8.51 20.31 -10.33
CA PRO A 686 9.61 19.60 -9.71
C PRO A 686 9.18 18.21 -9.26
N LEU A 687 10.09 17.24 -9.33
CA LEU A 687 9.94 15.95 -8.67
C LEU A 687 9.82 16.14 -7.15
N GLU A 688 9.29 15.15 -6.42
CA GLU A 688 9.06 15.26 -4.98
C GLU A 688 10.35 15.52 -4.18
N ASN A 689 11.50 15.08 -4.70
CA ASN A 689 12.84 15.38 -4.15
C ASN A 689 13.38 16.79 -4.50
N GLY A 690 12.56 17.66 -5.11
CA GLY A 690 12.92 19.03 -5.50
C GLY A 690 13.70 19.16 -6.81
N ASN A 691 13.91 18.06 -7.55
CA ASN A 691 14.65 18.09 -8.82
C ASN A 691 13.76 18.52 -10.01
N HIS A 692 14.22 19.54 -10.74
CA HIS A 692 13.58 20.06 -11.96
C HIS A 692 14.04 19.33 -13.26
N ILE A 693 14.92 18.32 -13.16
CA ILE A 693 15.38 17.48 -14.28
C ILE A 693 14.83 16.06 -14.12
N TYR A 694 14.05 15.60 -15.08
CA TYR A 694 13.54 14.22 -15.11
C TYR A 694 14.57 13.30 -15.78
N ASN A 695 14.70 12.05 -15.33
CA ASN A 695 15.67 11.06 -15.85
C ASN A 695 17.13 11.59 -15.94
N GLY A 696 17.60 12.29 -14.90
CA GLY A 696 18.99 12.76 -14.83
C GLY A 696 20.04 11.64 -14.75
N SER A 697 19.58 10.42 -14.45
CA SER A 697 20.32 9.16 -14.23
C SER A 697 20.15 8.13 -15.35
N PHE A 698 19.71 8.58 -16.54
CA PHE A 698 19.58 7.80 -17.79
C PHE A 698 19.21 6.31 -17.60
N ASN A 699 18.12 6.10 -16.88
CA ASN A 699 17.57 4.80 -16.47
C ASN A 699 16.04 4.69 -16.63
N LEU A 700 15.31 5.79 -16.86
CA LEU A 700 13.87 5.81 -17.12
C LEU A 700 13.52 5.65 -18.60
N GLY A 701 12.34 5.08 -18.86
CA GLY A 701 11.74 5.04 -20.20
C GLY A 701 12.35 4.02 -21.17
N ASP A 702 11.89 4.04 -22.41
CA ASP A 702 12.30 3.08 -23.42
C ASP A 702 13.72 3.39 -23.90
N ASN A 703 14.59 2.37 -23.91
CA ASN A 703 16.04 2.53 -24.14
C ASN A 703 16.76 3.42 -23.10
N ARG A 704 16.12 3.71 -21.95
CA ARG A 704 16.65 4.50 -20.82
C ARG A 704 16.87 6.00 -21.10
N VAL A 705 16.32 6.55 -22.20
CA VAL A 705 16.59 7.92 -22.67
C VAL A 705 15.45 8.91 -22.44
N GLY A 706 14.37 8.52 -21.74
CA GLY A 706 13.17 9.33 -21.63
C GLY A 706 13.35 10.72 -21.04
N PHE A 707 12.48 11.64 -21.45
CA PHE A 707 12.53 13.08 -21.15
C PHE A 707 13.69 13.87 -21.80
N TRP A 708 14.53 13.23 -22.62
CA TRP A 708 15.65 13.89 -23.32
C TRP A 708 15.49 13.93 -24.84
N ASP A 709 15.36 15.15 -25.36
CA ASP A 709 15.49 15.46 -26.78
C ASP A 709 16.98 15.41 -27.21
N PHE A 710 17.29 14.79 -28.34
CA PHE A 710 18.64 14.79 -28.92
C PHE A 710 18.66 15.28 -30.37
N LYS A 711 19.65 16.12 -30.68
CA LYS A 711 19.86 16.72 -31.99
C LYS A 711 21.34 16.74 -32.33
N GLY A 712 21.77 15.99 -33.34
CA GLY A 712 23.11 16.11 -33.90
C GLY A 712 23.29 15.38 -35.23
N GLU A 713 23.75 16.07 -36.27
CA GLU A 713 23.93 15.46 -37.60
C GLU A 713 25.10 14.47 -37.58
N GLY A 714 24.80 13.18 -37.76
CA GLY A 714 25.78 12.09 -37.71
C GLY A 714 26.29 11.73 -36.30
N ALA A 715 25.91 12.49 -35.26
CA ALA A 715 26.16 12.15 -33.87
C ALA A 715 25.13 11.13 -33.34
N THR A 716 25.49 10.39 -32.29
CA THR A 716 24.62 9.37 -31.68
C THR A 716 24.52 9.53 -30.17
N PHE A 717 23.32 9.38 -29.63
CA PHE A 717 23.01 9.36 -28.20
C PHE A 717 22.43 8.00 -27.79
N LYS A 718 22.84 7.49 -26.63
CA LYS A 718 22.33 6.27 -25.99
C LYS A 718 22.61 6.32 -24.49
N SER A 719 21.89 5.54 -23.67
CA SER A 719 22.36 5.17 -22.33
C SER A 719 23.33 3.97 -22.41
N GLU A 720 24.33 3.90 -21.52
CA GLU A 720 25.14 2.69 -21.32
C GLU A 720 24.49 1.80 -20.25
N LYS A 721 23.79 0.73 -20.66
CA LYS A 721 23.00 -0.16 -19.76
C LYS A 721 23.74 -0.58 -18.48
N ASP A 722 25.02 -0.89 -18.58
CA ASP A 722 25.83 -1.42 -17.46
C ASP A 722 26.39 -0.33 -16.51
N LYS A 723 26.10 0.95 -16.79
CA LYS A 723 26.58 2.12 -16.02
C LYS A 723 25.54 3.19 -15.76
N GLU A 724 24.43 3.19 -16.51
CA GLU A 724 23.30 4.12 -16.38
C GLU A 724 23.66 5.59 -16.72
N GLN A 725 24.78 5.82 -17.41
CA GLN A 725 25.18 7.13 -17.93
C GLN A 725 24.77 7.31 -19.40
N ALA A 726 24.51 8.55 -19.81
CA ALA A 726 24.44 8.92 -21.22
C ALA A 726 25.81 8.78 -21.90
N GLU A 727 25.85 8.27 -23.14
CA GLU A 727 26.94 8.46 -24.08
C GLU A 727 26.45 9.28 -25.27
N VAL A 728 27.13 10.41 -25.53
CA VAL A 728 27.02 11.17 -26.79
C VAL A 728 28.31 11.01 -27.57
N THR A 729 28.26 10.30 -28.70
CA THR A 729 29.38 10.17 -29.65
C THR A 729 29.23 11.19 -30.78
N ILE A 730 30.23 12.08 -30.93
CA ILE A 730 30.32 13.08 -32.00
C ILE A 730 31.41 12.64 -33.00
N PRO A 731 31.10 12.38 -34.29
CA PRO A 731 32.10 11.87 -35.24
C PRO A 731 33.06 12.96 -35.77
N VAL A 732 32.62 14.22 -35.82
CA VAL A 732 33.35 15.34 -36.42
C VAL A 732 33.06 16.62 -35.62
N ALA A 733 34.09 17.42 -35.34
CA ALA A 733 33.94 18.73 -34.70
C ALA A 733 33.27 19.75 -35.63
N GLY A 734 32.32 20.54 -35.11
CA GLY A 734 31.59 21.57 -35.84
C GLY A 734 31.16 22.75 -34.96
N ASP A 735 30.01 23.35 -35.27
CA ASP A 735 29.37 24.34 -34.39
C ASP A 735 29.01 23.69 -33.04
N LYS A 736 29.22 24.40 -31.92
CA LYS A 736 28.87 23.89 -30.59
C LYS A 736 27.37 23.59 -30.44
N ASN A 737 26.52 24.35 -31.13
CA ASN A 737 25.07 24.17 -31.23
C ASN A 737 24.66 23.09 -32.27
N GLY A 738 25.63 22.47 -32.94
CA GLY A 738 25.43 21.40 -33.92
C GLY A 738 25.18 20.01 -33.30
N VAL A 739 25.52 19.82 -32.02
CA VAL A 739 25.14 18.64 -31.21
C VAL A 739 24.63 19.12 -29.86
N ILE A 740 23.36 18.81 -29.56
CA ILE A 740 22.63 19.22 -28.36
C ILE A 740 21.91 18.00 -27.77
N LEU A 741 22.04 17.82 -26.46
CA LEU A 741 21.15 17.01 -25.63
C LEU A 741 20.34 17.98 -24.78
N SER A 742 19.01 17.88 -24.76
CA SER A 742 18.15 18.90 -24.14
C SER A 742 16.92 18.31 -23.47
N GLN A 743 16.38 19.03 -22.50
CA GLN A 743 15.13 18.69 -21.85
C GLN A 743 14.21 19.92 -21.81
N THR A 744 13.00 19.78 -22.36
CA THR A 744 11.94 20.80 -22.30
C THR A 744 11.10 20.67 -21.02
N GLY A 745 10.45 21.76 -20.62
CA GLY A 745 9.49 21.80 -19.52
C GLY A 745 10.04 22.17 -18.15
N THR A 746 11.30 22.62 -18.05
CA THR A 746 11.93 22.98 -16.77
C THR A 746 11.23 24.20 -16.13
N ASN A 747 10.60 24.03 -14.97
CA ASN A 747 9.89 25.12 -14.28
C ASN A 747 10.86 26.11 -13.61
N LEU A 748 11.04 27.30 -14.21
CA LEU A 748 11.91 28.36 -13.71
C LEU A 748 11.11 29.62 -13.30
N LEU A 749 11.14 29.97 -12.02
CA LEU A 749 10.44 31.14 -11.47
C LEU A 749 11.37 32.37 -11.42
N GLN A 750 10.83 33.57 -11.69
CA GLN A 750 11.57 34.85 -11.66
C GLN A 750 12.34 35.07 -10.34
N SER A 751 13.49 35.75 -10.35
CA SER A 751 14.25 36.09 -9.14
C SER A 751 14.69 34.92 -8.23
N ASP A 752 14.36 33.66 -8.54
CA ASP A 752 14.75 32.49 -7.76
C ASP A 752 16.12 31.94 -8.21
N VAL A 753 16.85 31.39 -7.25
CA VAL A 753 18.18 30.78 -7.43
C VAL A 753 18.02 29.28 -7.69
N TYR A 754 18.79 28.79 -8.65
CA TYR A 754 18.78 27.41 -9.11
C TYR A 754 20.22 26.86 -9.15
N LYS A 755 20.42 25.69 -8.56
CA LYS A 755 21.69 24.96 -8.48
C LYS A 755 21.63 23.72 -9.37
N LEU A 756 22.43 23.72 -10.43
CA LEU A 756 22.69 22.57 -11.30
C LEU A 756 23.87 21.76 -10.73
N THR A 757 23.70 20.45 -10.61
CA THR A 757 24.81 19.50 -10.43
C THR A 757 24.72 18.35 -11.45
N PHE A 758 25.86 17.83 -11.90
CA PHE A 758 25.93 16.63 -12.75
C PHE A 758 27.33 16.00 -12.71
N LYS A 759 27.43 14.71 -13.01
CA LYS A 759 28.71 14.04 -13.30
C LYS A 759 28.97 14.05 -14.81
N ALA A 760 30.21 14.24 -15.22
CA ALA A 760 30.60 14.06 -16.62
C ALA A 760 32.08 13.72 -16.81
N HIS A 761 32.39 13.08 -17.94
CA HIS A 761 33.74 13.01 -18.51
C HIS A 761 33.68 12.97 -20.04
N ALA A 762 34.85 12.99 -20.69
CA ALA A 762 34.95 12.91 -22.14
C ALA A 762 36.12 12.03 -22.58
N SER A 763 36.05 11.45 -23.77
CA SER A 763 37.13 10.65 -24.37
C SER A 763 38.45 11.42 -24.59
N LYS A 764 38.41 12.75 -24.51
CA LYS A 764 39.54 13.69 -24.54
C LYS A 764 39.09 15.02 -23.94
N ASP A 765 40.04 15.79 -23.39
CA ASP A 765 39.77 17.10 -22.79
C ASP A 765 39.07 18.06 -23.78
N ARG A 766 37.98 18.69 -23.32
CA ARG A 766 37.10 19.51 -24.17
C ARG A 766 36.27 20.50 -23.34
N THR A 767 35.50 21.37 -24.00
CA THR A 767 34.43 22.12 -23.34
C THR A 767 33.04 21.64 -23.73
N MET A 768 32.09 21.85 -22.83
CA MET A 768 30.64 21.73 -23.01
C MET A 768 30.01 23.03 -22.51
N ASP A 769 28.89 23.47 -23.09
CA ASP A 769 28.07 24.51 -22.45
C ASP A 769 26.80 23.87 -21.89
N VAL A 770 26.27 24.44 -20.80
CA VAL A 770 24.88 24.22 -20.40
C VAL A 770 24.16 25.56 -20.43
N LYS A 771 22.95 25.59 -20.99
CA LYS A 771 22.08 26.77 -21.03
C LYS A 771 20.70 26.47 -20.45
N PHE A 772 20.05 27.52 -19.99
CA PHE A 772 18.64 27.58 -19.68
C PHE A 772 18.00 28.64 -20.57
N VAL A 773 17.08 28.25 -21.44
CA VAL A 773 16.52 29.11 -22.50
C VAL A 773 15.00 29.01 -22.57
N SER A 774 14.32 30.10 -22.93
CA SER A 774 12.88 30.05 -23.20
C SER A 774 12.54 29.27 -24.47
N LYS A 775 11.26 28.91 -24.62
CA LYS A 775 10.72 28.27 -25.85
C LYS A 775 10.94 29.09 -27.13
N ASP A 776 11.10 30.42 -27.00
CA ASP A 776 11.43 31.35 -28.09
C ASP A 776 12.95 31.55 -28.30
N GLY A 777 13.79 30.86 -27.53
CA GLY A 777 15.25 30.94 -27.59
C GLY A 777 15.89 32.08 -26.80
N GLN A 778 15.16 32.75 -25.88
CA GLN A 778 15.78 33.73 -24.98
C GLN A 778 16.61 32.99 -23.91
N THR A 779 17.94 33.11 -23.93
CA THR A 779 18.78 32.59 -22.85
C THR A 779 18.55 33.36 -21.55
N TYR A 780 18.20 32.63 -20.48
CA TYR A 780 18.16 33.13 -19.11
C TYR A 780 19.53 33.01 -18.43
N SER A 781 20.22 31.89 -18.67
CA SER A 781 21.48 31.55 -18.01
C SER A 781 22.32 30.61 -18.88
N GLN A 782 23.65 30.69 -18.77
CA GLN A 782 24.62 29.83 -19.47
C GLN A 782 25.94 29.73 -18.71
N ASN A 783 26.53 28.53 -18.66
CA ASN A 783 27.91 28.30 -18.21
C ASN A 783 28.70 27.42 -19.18
N THR A 784 30.03 27.52 -19.15
CA THR A 784 30.97 26.67 -19.89
C THR A 784 31.75 25.79 -18.92
N PHE A 785 31.67 24.48 -19.11
CA PHE A 785 32.38 23.47 -18.32
C PHE A 785 33.56 22.90 -19.11
N ASN A 786 34.67 22.62 -18.42
CA ASN A 786 35.84 21.96 -18.98
C ASN A 786 35.81 20.48 -18.58
N LEU A 787 35.47 19.60 -19.52
CA LEU A 787 35.42 18.16 -19.30
C LEU A 787 36.79 17.53 -19.51
N THR A 788 37.14 16.56 -18.65
CA THR A 788 38.42 15.85 -18.70
C THR A 788 38.23 14.36 -19.03
N THR A 789 39.32 13.60 -19.16
CA THR A 789 39.29 12.14 -19.35
C THR A 789 38.97 11.31 -18.09
N THR A 790 38.54 11.95 -17.00
CA THR A 790 38.17 11.29 -15.73
C THR A 790 36.84 11.84 -15.23
N ASP A 791 36.03 10.99 -14.60
CA ASP A 791 34.77 11.41 -13.95
C ASP A 791 34.98 12.55 -12.97
N GLN A 792 34.21 13.61 -13.17
CA GLN A 792 34.17 14.79 -12.31
C GLN A 792 32.72 15.19 -12.08
N GLU A 793 32.43 15.64 -10.86
CA GLU A 793 31.17 16.30 -10.52
C GLU A 793 31.32 17.80 -10.77
N TYR A 794 30.33 18.38 -11.43
CA TYR A 794 30.28 19.79 -11.81
C TYR A 794 29.07 20.47 -11.18
N GLU A 795 29.27 21.71 -10.75
CA GLU A 795 28.25 22.54 -10.10
C GLU A 795 28.14 23.89 -10.81
N TYR A 796 26.92 24.43 -10.88
CA TYR A 796 26.67 25.81 -11.33
C TYR A 796 25.39 26.37 -10.72
N GLU A 797 25.47 27.55 -10.09
CA GLU A 797 24.32 28.29 -9.60
C GLU A 797 24.00 29.52 -10.48
N PHE A 798 22.72 29.81 -10.68
CA PHE A 798 22.25 31.02 -11.33
C PHE A 798 20.95 31.54 -10.71
N THR A 799 20.64 32.81 -10.92
CA THR A 799 19.37 33.43 -10.52
C THR A 799 18.55 33.77 -11.76
N MET A 800 17.27 33.45 -11.76
CA MET A 800 16.36 33.89 -12.83
C MET A 800 16.14 35.40 -12.79
N PRO A 801 15.95 36.09 -13.94
CA PRO A 801 15.68 37.52 -13.94
C PRO A 801 14.35 37.88 -13.26
N GLU A 802 14.29 39.06 -12.66
CA GLU A 802 13.05 39.67 -12.17
C GLU A 802 12.05 39.86 -13.33
N GLY A 803 10.77 39.59 -13.10
CA GLY A 803 9.73 39.67 -14.14
C GLY A 803 9.77 38.54 -15.18
N LYS A 804 10.53 37.46 -14.95
CA LYS A 804 10.71 36.34 -15.87
C LYS A 804 10.49 34.97 -15.22
N THR A 805 9.22 34.58 -15.08
CA THR A 805 8.82 33.19 -14.84
C THR A 805 8.59 32.50 -16.19
N ASP A 806 9.15 31.31 -16.37
CA ASP A 806 8.92 30.42 -17.51
C ASP A 806 8.79 28.96 -17.02
N THR A 807 7.56 28.45 -17.02
CA THR A 807 7.26 27.07 -16.64
C THR A 807 7.60 26.05 -17.74
N ASN A 808 8.00 26.52 -18.93
CA ASN A 808 8.27 25.72 -20.13
C ASN A 808 9.71 25.90 -20.64
N SER A 809 10.64 26.30 -19.76
CA SER A 809 12.05 26.51 -20.11
C SER A 809 12.71 25.22 -20.62
N ILE A 810 13.77 25.38 -21.42
CA ILE A 810 14.55 24.32 -22.02
C ILE A 810 15.95 24.33 -21.41
N THR A 811 16.37 23.21 -20.84
CA THR A 811 17.74 22.97 -20.42
C THR A 811 18.51 22.35 -21.58
N GLU A 812 19.56 23.00 -22.09
CA GLU A 812 20.40 22.52 -23.21
C GLU A 812 21.82 22.17 -22.74
N PHE A 813 22.35 21.01 -23.14
CA PHE A 813 23.76 20.61 -23.04
C PHE A 813 24.39 20.58 -24.44
N LEU A 814 25.39 21.42 -24.71
CA LEU A 814 25.89 21.70 -26.06
C LEU A 814 27.33 21.23 -26.27
N MET A 815 27.50 20.33 -27.24
CA MET A 815 28.68 19.45 -27.38
C MET A 815 29.24 19.37 -28.81
N GLY A 816 28.77 20.15 -29.78
CA GLY A 816 29.22 20.00 -31.17
C GLY A 816 30.65 20.48 -31.47
N ASN A 817 31.31 21.18 -30.54
CA ASN A 817 32.60 21.85 -30.74
C ASN A 817 33.84 20.93 -30.83
N ALA A 818 33.69 19.64 -30.53
CA ALA A 818 34.76 18.65 -30.66
C ALA A 818 34.18 17.26 -30.93
N ASP A 819 34.86 16.49 -31.76
CA ASP A 819 34.64 15.06 -31.98
C ASP A 819 34.98 14.22 -30.72
N GLY A 820 34.65 12.93 -30.77
CA GLY A 820 34.84 11.99 -29.68
C GLY A 820 33.57 11.79 -28.84
N LYS A 821 33.70 11.02 -27.77
CA LYS A 821 32.64 10.73 -26.80
C LYS A 821 32.58 11.77 -25.68
N VAL A 822 31.37 12.07 -25.22
CA VAL A 822 31.03 12.72 -23.96
C VAL A 822 30.15 11.75 -23.16
N PHE A 823 30.36 11.68 -21.85
CA PHE A 823 29.53 10.91 -20.93
C PHE A 823 28.99 11.81 -19.83
N ILE A 824 27.71 11.67 -19.48
CA ILE A 824 27.01 12.52 -18.51
C ILE A 824 26.04 11.67 -17.69
N ASP A 825 25.94 11.94 -16.39
CA ASP A 825 25.11 11.23 -15.42
C ASP A 825 24.71 12.15 -14.25
N ASP A 826 23.79 11.69 -13.40
CA ASP A 826 23.42 12.25 -12.10
C ASP A 826 22.91 13.70 -12.15
N ILE A 827 22.29 14.10 -13.26
CA ILE A 827 21.90 15.48 -13.56
C ILE A 827 20.73 15.94 -12.66
N LYS A 828 20.96 16.96 -11.84
CA LYS A 828 19.98 17.53 -10.90
C LYS A 828 19.96 19.04 -11.00
N LEU A 829 18.77 19.64 -10.97
CA LEU A 829 18.56 21.09 -10.86
C LEU A 829 17.63 21.36 -9.69
N ILE A 830 18.15 21.94 -8.61
CA ILE A 830 17.42 22.21 -7.38
C ILE A 830 17.18 23.73 -7.25
N ARG A 831 15.95 24.16 -6.95
CA ARG A 831 15.67 25.56 -6.58
C ARG A 831 16.10 25.80 -5.12
N THR A 832 17.00 26.77 -4.87
CA THR A 832 17.62 26.98 -3.55
C THR A 832 17.06 28.18 -2.76
N THR A 833 16.24 29.01 -3.41
CA THR A 833 15.40 30.07 -2.79
C THR A 833 13.91 29.81 -3.04
N ASN A 834 13.04 30.72 -2.59
CA ASN A 834 11.59 30.54 -2.69
C ASN A 834 10.82 31.87 -2.88
N ASN A 835 11.39 32.77 -3.67
CA ASN A 835 11.02 34.18 -3.78
C ASN A 835 9.65 34.43 -4.45
N ASN A 836 8.98 33.37 -4.91
CA ASN A 836 7.66 33.38 -5.56
C ASN A 836 6.59 32.56 -4.84
N VAL A 837 6.93 31.88 -3.75
CA VAL A 837 5.93 31.12 -2.99
C VAL A 837 5.04 32.10 -2.23
N ASN A 838 3.73 31.90 -2.34
CA ASN A 838 2.78 32.64 -1.55
C ASN A 838 2.79 32.11 -0.11
N TYR A 839 2.97 33.01 0.86
CA TYR A 839 2.94 32.68 2.28
C TYR A 839 1.55 32.93 2.92
N ASP A 840 0.55 33.38 2.15
CA ASP A 840 -0.84 33.48 2.60
C ASP A 840 -1.32 32.13 3.18
N GLY A 841 -1.56 32.08 4.49
CA GLY A 841 -2.04 30.88 5.18
C GLY A 841 -0.95 29.85 5.55
N VAL A 842 0.33 30.16 5.34
CA VAL A 842 1.46 29.35 5.82
C VAL A 842 1.84 29.81 7.23
N ASP A 843 1.86 28.90 8.22
CA ASP A 843 2.42 29.20 9.53
C ASP A 843 3.95 29.38 9.39
N LEU A 844 4.44 30.59 9.64
CA LEU A 844 5.85 30.94 9.50
C LEU A 844 6.71 30.33 10.62
N TYR A 845 6.10 29.95 11.74
CA TYR A 845 6.75 29.45 12.96
C TYR A 845 5.94 28.32 13.62
N PRO A 846 5.82 27.12 13.01
CA PRO A 846 4.88 26.09 13.46
C PRO A 846 5.13 25.55 14.88
N ILE A 847 6.38 25.51 15.34
CA ILE A 847 6.72 25.11 16.72
C ILE A 847 6.43 26.26 17.69
N LYS A 848 5.64 25.98 18.74
CA LYS A 848 5.34 26.89 19.85
C LYS A 848 6.07 26.39 21.12
N ASN A 849 6.39 27.29 22.06
CA ASN A 849 7.11 26.95 23.31
C ASN A 849 8.40 26.09 23.11
N GLY A 850 9.20 26.40 22.09
CA GLY A 850 10.45 25.66 21.82
C GLY A 850 11.62 25.99 22.74
N ASP A 851 11.49 27.03 23.58
CA ASP A 851 12.39 27.36 24.69
C ASP A 851 11.98 26.68 26.01
N PHE A 852 10.90 25.89 26.00
CA PHE A 852 10.31 25.21 27.16
C PHE A 852 10.06 26.11 28.38
N SER A 853 9.94 27.42 28.16
CA SER A 853 9.67 28.42 29.21
C SER A 853 8.29 28.24 29.86
N LEU A 854 7.35 27.61 29.14
CA LEU A 854 6.04 27.18 29.62
C LEU A 854 6.02 25.68 30.01
N GLY A 855 7.20 25.09 30.26
CA GLY A 855 7.38 23.67 30.48
C GLY A 855 7.11 22.85 29.23
N TYR A 856 6.40 21.73 29.37
CA TYR A 856 6.02 20.86 28.25
C TYR A 856 4.67 21.25 27.59
N ASN A 857 4.17 22.47 27.76
CA ASN A 857 3.02 22.93 26.97
C ASN A 857 3.37 22.87 25.46
N TYR A 858 2.43 22.41 24.62
CA TYR A 858 2.65 22.14 23.18
C TYR A 858 3.67 21.01 22.86
N TRP A 859 4.11 20.25 23.88
CA TRP A 859 5.02 19.11 23.73
C TRP A 859 4.47 17.86 24.42
N GLN A 860 4.50 16.74 23.72
CA GLN A 860 4.18 15.43 24.26
C GLN A 860 5.45 14.67 24.65
N THR A 861 5.33 13.80 25.66
CA THR A 861 6.39 12.91 26.13
C THR A 861 5.90 11.48 26.11
N LEU A 862 6.78 10.54 25.76
CA LEU A 862 6.49 9.11 25.73
C LEU A 862 7.71 8.34 26.21
N ASP A 863 7.51 7.44 27.17
CA ASP A 863 8.57 6.60 27.73
C ASP A 863 8.07 5.24 28.25
N ASN A 864 6.86 4.82 27.94
CA ASN A 864 6.16 3.72 28.62
C ASN A 864 5.82 2.51 27.72
N GLN A 865 6.51 2.33 26.58
CA GLN A 865 6.28 1.22 25.64
C GLN A 865 7.50 0.28 25.55
N ALA A 866 7.28 -1.03 25.32
CA ALA A 866 8.35 -2.03 25.30
C ALA A 866 9.26 -2.02 26.54
N GLY A 867 8.71 -1.66 27.71
CA GLY A 867 9.43 -1.58 28.98
C GLY A 867 10.46 -0.45 29.09
N SER A 868 10.41 0.57 28.23
CA SER A 868 11.20 1.80 28.40
C SER A 868 10.88 2.56 29.69
N LYS A 869 11.71 3.55 30.03
CA LYS A 869 11.44 4.56 31.07
C LYS A 869 12.39 5.75 30.92
N ALA A 870 11.89 6.96 31.12
CA ALA A 870 12.68 8.17 31.32
C ALA A 870 12.04 9.08 32.37
N ASP A 871 12.82 9.96 32.99
CA ASP A 871 12.29 11.06 33.80
C ASP A 871 12.41 12.36 32.99
N PHE A 872 11.27 12.94 32.63
CA PHE A 872 11.20 14.23 31.93
C PHE A 872 11.14 15.37 32.96
N SER A 873 11.91 16.43 32.70
CA SER A 873 12.09 17.55 33.63
C SER A 873 12.50 18.81 32.88
N ILE A 874 12.27 19.97 33.47
CA ILE A 874 12.71 21.28 32.97
C ILE A 874 13.90 21.73 33.84
N THR A 875 14.92 22.37 33.26
CA THR A 875 16.06 22.83 34.07
C THR A 875 15.70 24.00 35.00
N ASP A 876 16.27 24.00 36.21
CA ASP A 876 16.08 25.08 37.19
C ASP A 876 16.89 26.35 36.85
N ASP A 877 17.83 26.28 35.91
CA ASP A 877 18.64 27.40 35.43
C ASP A 877 17.85 28.42 34.57
N ALA A 878 18.57 29.31 33.89
CA ALA A 878 17.98 30.38 33.08
C ALA A 878 17.64 29.96 31.64
N ASP A 879 18.16 28.82 31.17
CA ASP A 879 17.98 28.34 29.79
C ASP A 879 16.63 27.58 29.65
N LYS A 880 16.14 26.96 30.73
CA LYS A 880 14.87 26.20 30.78
C LYS A 880 14.75 25.00 29.83
N ALA A 881 15.87 24.51 29.32
CA ALA A 881 15.95 23.31 28.50
C ALA A 881 15.13 22.12 29.03
N ALA A 882 14.51 21.38 28.09
CA ALA A 882 13.88 20.10 28.36
C ALA A 882 14.97 19.04 28.62
N ALA A 883 14.94 18.43 29.81
CA ALA A 883 15.91 17.45 30.28
C ALA A 883 15.26 16.06 30.42
N ILE A 884 15.71 15.12 29.58
CA ILE A 884 15.20 13.76 29.43
C ILE A 884 16.22 12.77 30.02
N ASP A 885 15.92 12.21 31.19
CA ASP A 885 16.80 11.30 31.92
C ASP A 885 16.49 9.83 31.58
N VAL A 886 17.15 9.29 30.55
CA VAL A 886 16.82 7.97 29.99
C VAL A 886 17.23 6.84 30.94
N LYS A 887 16.24 6.15 31.55
CA LYS A 887 16.44 5.06 32.53
C LYS A 887 16.40 3.67 31.89
N VAL A 888 15.54 3.45 30.90
CA VAL A 888 15.45 2.23 30.10
C VAL A 888 15.08 2.61 28.66
N LEU A 889 15.78 2.03 27.68
CA LEU A 889 15.73 2.45 26.26
C LEU A 889 14.50 1.96 25.47
N GLY A 890 13.85 0.89 25.92
CA GLY A 890 12.95 0.09 25.07
C GLY A 890 13.70 -0.75 24.03
N THR A 891 13.00 -1.31 23.04
CA THR A 891 13.59 -2.04 21.90
C THR A 891 13.88 -1.13 20.71
N GLU A 892 13.11 -0.05 20.54
CA GLU A 892 13.14 0.86 19.40
C GLU A 892 13.71 2.23 19.75
N ASN A 893 14.17 2.99 18.74
CA ASN A 893 14.65 4.36 18.93
C ASN A 893 13.57 5.31 19.47
N TRP A 894 12.29 5.05 19.19
CA TRP A 894 11.16 5.90 19.54
C TRP A 894 10.48 5.57 20.88
N ASN A 895 10.85 4.48 21.56
CA ASN A 895 10.21 4.12 22.83
C ASN A 895 10.46 5.13 23.97
N VAL A 896 11.48 5.98 23.83
CA VAL A 896 11.61 7.22 24.61
C VAL A 896 11.66 8.38 23.62
N MET A 897 10.71 9.31 23.69
CA MET A 897 10.70 10.51 22.84
C MET A 897 10.05 11.74 23.48
N LEU A 898 10.48 12.89 22.97
CA LEU A 898 9.87 14.21 23.14
C LEU A 898 9.40 14.67 21.76
N TYR A 899 8.15 15.08 21.61
CA TYR A 899 7.61 15.47 20.32
C TYR A 899 6.59 16.61 20.41
N SER A 900 6.30 17.21 19.25
CA SER A 900 5.24 18.19 19.04
C SER A 900 4.55 17.85 17.72
N ASP A 901 3.23 17.88 17.67
CA ASP A 901 2.40 17.41 16.55
C ASP A 901 1.50 18.52 15.96
N ASP A 902 0.57 18.13 15.09
CA ASP A 902 -0.37 18.98 14.33
C ASP A 902 0.22 20.21 13.57
N MET A 903 1.53 20.22 13.29
CA MET A 903 2.18 21.27 12.50
C MET A 903 1.82 21.16 11.02
N LYS A 904 1.08 22.14 10.49
CA LYS A 904 0.72 22.21 9.07
C LYS A 904 1.86 22.82 8.27
N LEU A 905 2.46 22.03 7.37
CA LEU A 905 3.57 22.46 6.52
C LEU A 905 3.16 22.40 5.04
N SER A 906 3.44 23.46 4.28
CA SER A 906 2.87 23.67 2.95
C SER A 906 3.81 23.30 1.80
N LYS A 907 3.23 22.81 0.68
CA LYS A 907 3.98 22.31 -0.48
C LYS A 907 4.95 23.35 -1.04
N GLY A 908 6.18 22.91 -1.29
CA GLY A 908 7.22 23.73 -1.90
C GLY A 908 7.78 24.83 -0.98
N VAL A 909 7.32 24.94 0.27
CA VAL A 909 7.92 25.83 1.27
C VAL A 909 9.23 25.23 1.77
N ASN A 910 10.27 26.07 1.82
CA ASN A 910 11.54 25.74 2.47
C ASN A 910 11.43 26.03 3.96
N TYR A 911 11.69 25.02 4.79
CA TYR A 911 11.71 25.15 6.25
C TYR A 911 13.13 24.92 6.79
N THR A 912 13.42 25.61 7.89
CA THR A 912 14.63 25.41 8.70
C THR A 912 14.20 24.95 10.08
N LEU A 913 14.63 23.76 10.49
CA LEU A 913 14.60 23.30 11.87
C LEU A 913 15.94 23.64 12.52
N GLU A 914 15.88 24.42 13.61
CA GLU A 914 17.00 24.77 14.47
C GLU A 914 16.72 24.32 15.91
N PHE A 915 17.74 23.88 16.62
CA PHE A 915 17.67 23.58 18.07
C PHE A 915 19.08 23.43 18.65
N ASP A 916 19.18 23.58 19.97
CA ASP A 916 20.36 23.20 20.74
C ASP A 916 20.15 21.82 21.40
N ALA A 917 21.19 20.98 21.40
CA ALA A 917 21.15 19.65 22.03
C ALA A 917 22.48 19.26 22.68
N TRP A 918 22.43 18.56 23.82
CA TRP A 918 23.60 17.95 24.48
C TRP A 918 23.21 16.76 25.36
N ALA A 919 24.18 16.01 25.87
CA ALA A 919 23.98 14.88 26.76
C ALA A 919 25.17 14.68 27.71
N ASP A 920 24.90 14.29 28.97
CA ASP A 920 25.95 14.12 30.00
C ASP A 920 27.04 13.11 29.57
N GLU A 921 26.67 12.10 28.78
CA GLU A 921 27.59 11.22 28.05
C GLU A 921 27.27 11.18 26.55
N THR A 922 28.30 10.98 25.71
CA THR A 922 28.15 10.79 24.26
C THR A 922 27.22 9.62 23.93
N ARG A 923 26.10 9.94 23.28
CA ARG A 923 25.11 9.00 22.75
C ARG A 923 24.44 9.53 21.49
N ASP A 924 23.78 8.64 20.75
CA ASP A 924 23.04 9.00 19.55
C ASP A 924 21.57 9.31 19.86
N ILE A 925 21.01 10.32 19.20
CA ILE A 925 19.56 10.60 19.09
C ILE A 925 19.16 10.67 17.62
N VAL A 926 17.85 10.70 17.33
CA VAL A 926 17.34 11.06 15.99
C VAL A 926 16.35 12.22 16.13
N ALA A 927 16.55 13.28 15.35
CA ALA A 927 15.54 14.32 15.14
C ALA A 927 14.82 14.06 13.80
N LYS A 928 13.49 14.11 13.76
CA LYS A 928 12.69 13.78 12.56
C LYS A 928 11.45 14.69 12.43
N ILE A 929 11.15 15.10 11.20
CA ILE A 929 9.85 15.66 10.77
C ILE A 929 9.12 14.58 9.97
N GLU A 930 7.88 14.25 10.35
CA GLU A 930 7.09 13.18 9.72
C GLU A 930 5.58 13.44 9.64
N GLU A 931 4.90 12.77 8.70
CA GLU A 931 3.43 12.78 8.53
C GLU A 931 2.68 12.17 9.72
N ASN A 932 1.66 12.86 10.27
CA ASN A 932 0.92 12.41 11.46
C ASN A 932 0.26 11.04 11.30
N ALA A 933 -0.25 10.72 10.10
CA ALA A 933 -1.07 9.52 9.87
C ALA A 933 -0.25 8.29 9.46
N ASN A 934 0.79 8.47 8.63
CA ASN A 934 1.54 7.39 7.99
C ASN A 934 3.04 7.35 8.37
N TYR A 935 3.51 8.29 9.20
CA TYR A 935 4.90 8.40 9.68
C TYR A 935 5.98 8.57 8.58
N THR A 936 5.54 8.96 7.37
CA THR A 936 6.35 9.36 6.21
C THR A 936 7.37 10.41 6.62
N SER A 937 8.66 10.19 6.36
CA SER A 937 9.72 11.13 6.75
C SER A 937 9.89 12.25 5.74
N TYR A 938 9.82 13.51 6.17
CA TYR A 938 10.16 14.68 5.34
C TYR A 938 11.56 15.23 5.63
N ALA A 939 12.00 15.14 6.88
CA ALA A 939 13.37 15.44 7.26
C ALA A 939 13.79 14.50 8.39
N SER A 940 15.04 14.03 8.40
CA SER A 940 15.55 13.21 9.50
C SER A 940 17.07 13.38 9.65
N LYS A 941 17.56 13.34 10.89
CA LYS A 941 18.96 13.54 11.22
C LYS A 941 19.34 12.77 12.50
N THR A 942 20.14 11.72 12.33
CA THR A 942 20.83 11.06 13.45
C THR A 942 21.96 11.95 13.95
N LEU A 943 22.08 12.10 15.27
CA LEU A 943 23.02 13.02 15.92
C LEU A 943 23.74 12.32 17.06
N ALA A 944 25.07 12.19 16.95
CA ALA A 944 25.93 11.85 18.07
C ALA A 944 26.12 13.09 18.96
N LEU A 945 25.38 13.14 20.07
CA LEU A 945 25.46 14.21 21.07
C LEU A 945 26.71 14.08 21.95
N LYS A 946 27.07 15.17 22.62
CA LYS A 946 28.23 15.32 23.50
C LYS A 946 27.85 16.17 24.73
N PRO A 947 28.73 16.29 25.73
CA PRO A 947 28.51 17.19 26.88
C PRO A 947 28.56 18.69 26.52
N ASP A 948 29.19 19.07 25.41
CA ASP A 948 29.19 20.45 24.92
C ASP A 948 27.85 20.77 24.20
N LYS A 949 27.22 21.92 24.47
CA LYS A 949 25.98 22.36 23.78
C LYS A 949 26.20 22.45 22.26
N GLN A 950 25.50 21.63 21.49
CA GLN A 950 25.58 21.58 20.03
C GLN A 950 24.37 22.28 19.40
N HIS A 951 24.61 23.38 18.69
CA HIS A 951 23.59 23.98 17.83
C HIS A 951 23.43 23.16 16.54
N VAL A 952 22.19 22.81 16.20
CA VAL A 952 21.83 21.93 15.08
C VAL A 952 20.90 22.65 14.11
N ILE A 953 21.27 22.67 12.84
CA ILE A 953 20.42 23.18 11.74
C ILE A 953 20.10 22.04 10.78
N LEU A 954 18.85 21.97 10.31
CA LEU A 954 18.35 21.06 9.29
C LEU A 954 17.40 21.82 8.35
N ASN A 955 17.78 21.97 7.08
CA ASN A 955 16.94 22.58 6.05
C ASN A 955 16.25 21.50 5.23
N PHE A 956 14.98 21.69 4.88
CA PHE A 956 14.21 20.81 4.00
C PHE A 956 13.14 21.58 3.23
N THR A 957 12.60 20.95 2.18
CA THR A 957 11.48 21.49 1.38
C THR A 957 10.33 20.49 1.47
N MET A 958 9.10 20.96 1.68
CA MET A 958 7.94 20.05 1.73
C MET A 958 7.51 19.58 0.32
N PRO A 959 7.35 18.28 0.07
CA PRO A 959 6.94 17.75 -1.25
C PRO A 959 5.43 17.90 -1.53
N LYS A 960 4.62 17.90 -0.46
CA LYS A 960 3.16 18.08 -0.44
C LYS A 960 2.75 18.94 0.75
N ASP A 961 1.53 19.46 0.73
CA ASP A 961 0.89 20.00 1.92
C ASP A 961 0.58 18.83 2.88
N ASP A 962 0.95 18.94 4.14
CA ASP A 962 0.69 17.88 5.12
C ASP A 962 0.60 18.39 6.57
N THR A 963 0.03 17.57 7.44
CA THR A 963 0.08 17.77 8.90
C THR A 963 1.18 16.87 9.46
N THR A 964 2.09 17.46 10.25
CA THR A 964 3.38 16.84 10.59
C THR A 964 3.74 16.93 12.08
N GLN A 965 4.65 16.04 12.51
CA GLN A 965 5.18 15.93 13.86
C GLN A 965 6.69 16.14 13.85
N LEU A 966 7.21 16.93 14.80
CA LEU A 966 8.64 16.98 15.13
C LEU A 966 8.90 16.01 16.29
N LYS A 967 9.80 15.05 16.09
CA LYS A 967 10.19 14.06 17.11
C LYS A 967 11.67 14.09 17.40
N PHE A 968 12.02 14.05 18.69
CA PHE A 968 13.34 13.74 19.21
C PHE A 968 13.30 12.34 19.85
N LEU A 969 14.05 11.40 19.28
CA LEU A 969 14.02 9.98 19.61
C LEU A 969 15.26 9.60 20.45
N PHE A 970 15.04 9.11 21.67
CA PHE A 970 16.05 8.84 22.71
C PHE A 970 16.09 7.38 23.18
N GLY A 971 15.30 6.49 22.57
CA GLY A 971 15.33 5.05 22.86
C GLY A 971 16.57 4.36 22.29
N ASN A 972 16.39 3.13 21.80
CA ASN A 972 17.46 2.29 21.24
C ASN A 972 17.98 2.82 19.88
N THR A 973 19.04 3.63 19.92
CA THR A 973 19.75 4.20 18.75
C THR A 973 21.06 3.45 18.45
N SER A 974 21.78 3.84 17.40
CA SER A 974 23.02 3.15 16.95
C SER A 974 24.17 3.15 17.98
N ASN A 975 24.23 4.16 18.84
CA ASN A 975 25.11 4.24 20.01
C ASN A 975 24.26 4.72 21.21
N PRO A 976 23.51 3.82 21.86
CA PRO A 976 22.53 4.17 22.86
C PRO A 976 23.16 4.20 24.27
N LYS A 977 22.73 5.15 25.11
CA LYS A 977 23.11 5.18 26.53
C LYS A 977 21.98 5.62 27.44
N LEU A 978 22.04 5.10 28.66
CA LEU A 978 21.30 5.57 29.83
C LEU A 978 22.02 6.80 30.38
N THR A 979 21.66 7.97 29.87
CA THR A 979 22.22 9.28 30.21
C THR A 979 21.12 10.32 30.08
N LYS A 980 21.27 11.44 30.78
CA LYS A 980 20.46 12.62 30.54
C LYS A 980 20.80 13.20 29.16
N VAL A 981 19.76 13.62 28.45
CA VAL A 981 19.79 14.38 27.21
C VAL A 981 19.04 15.69 27.44
N TYR A 982 19.47 16.76 26.80
CA TYR A 982 18.89 18.09 26.89
C TYR A 982 18.56 18.59 25.48
N ILE A 983 17.38 19.19 25.33
CA ILE A 983 16.90 19.86 24.11
C ILE A 983 16.42 21.27 24.48
N ASP A 984 16.76 22.26 23.65
CA ASP A 984 16.60 23.68 23.95
C ASP A 984 16.50 24.49 22.64
N ASN A 985 16.00 25.74 22.72
CA ASN A 985 15.91 26.71 21.61
C ASN A 985 15.32 26.14 20.31
N VAL A 986 14.30 25.29 20.38
CA VAL A 986 13.72 24.63 19.21
C VAL A 986 12.90 25.63 18.37
N SER A 987 13.27 25.79 17.11
CA SER A 987 12.54 26.60 16.15
C SER A 987 12.39 25.83 14.84
N LEU A 988 11.15 25.48 14.48
CA LEU A 988 10.80 25.22 13.09
C LEU A 988 10.25 26.53 12.52
N LYS A 989 10.86 27.01 11.44
CA LYS A 989 10.49 28.26 10.78
C LYS A 989 10.58 28.17 9.27
N VAL A 990 9.84 29.02 8.57
CA VAL A 990 10.07 29.26 7.14
C VAL A 990 11.48 29.82 6.95
N LYS A 991 12.24 29.22 6.03
CA LYS A 991 13.59 29.68 5.69
C LYS A 991 13.49 31.10 5.12
N ASP A 992 14.31 32.01 5.66
CA ASP A 992 14.33 33.44 5.29
C ASP A 992 12.98 34.17 5.52
N ALA A 993 12.24 33.78 6.57
CA ALA A 993 10.95 34.38 6.96
C ALA A 993 10.97 35.93 7.02
N LEU A 994 9.91 36.55 6.49
CA LEU A 994 9.82 38.00 6.24
C LEU A 994 9.57 38.84 7.51
N VAL A 995 9.14 38.21 8.60
CA VAL A 995 8.84 38.81 9.90
C VAL A 995 9.38 37.90 11.00
N LYS A 996 9.62 38.46 12.19
CA LYS A 996 10.20 37.77 13.36
C LYS A 996 9.22 36.84 14.09
N MET A 997 9.78 35.92 14.88
CA MET A 997 9.01 34.96 15.69
C MET A 997 8.25 35.68 16.83
N PRO A 998 6.92 35.58 16.92
CA PRO A 998 6.17 36.18 18.02
C PRO A 998 6.27 35.34 19.31
N ALA A 999 5.84 35.90 20.43
CA ALA A 999 5.71 35.13 21.66
C ALA A 999 4.53 34.14 21.59
N THR A 1000 4.65 33.01 22.28
CA THR A 1000 3.55 32.05 22.47
C THR A 1000 2.60 32.59 23.55
N LEU A 1001 1.31 32.69 23.25
CA LEU A 1001 0.27 33.15 24.18
C LEU A 1001 -0.37 31.96 24.93
N VAL A 1002 -0.76 32.18 26.18
CA VAL A 1002 -1.42 31.18 27.05
C VAL A 1002 -2.67 31.82 27.69
N PRO A 1003 -3.85 31.16 27.63
CA PRO A 1003 -5.08 31.75 28.15
C PRO A 1003 -5.09 31.77 29.68
N ASP A 1004 -5.78 32.77 30.26
CA ASP A 1004 -6.11 32.74 31.69
C ASP A 1004 -7.18 31.68 31.91
N ASN A 1005 -6.85 30.62 32.63
CA ASN A 1005 -7.81 29.59 33.05
C ASN A 1005 -8.27 29.75 34.51
N THR A 1006 -7.78 30.79 35.20
CA THR A 1006 -7.92 30.98 36.65
C THR A 1006 -8.96 32.01 37.02
N ASN A 1007 -9.04 33.13 36.29
CA ASN A 1007 -9.94 34.24 36.57
C ASN A 1007 -10.99 34.43 35.45
N ASN A 1008 -11.21 33.42 34.61
CA ASN A 1008 -11.92 33.54 33.34
C ASN A 1008 -13.46 33.55 33.43
N THR A 1009 -14.00 34.49 34.20
CA THR A 1009 -15.44 34.75 34.34
C THR A 1009 -15.75 36.21 34.02
N ILE A 1010 -16.89 36.48 33.36
CA ILE A 1010 -17.39 37.85 33.10
C ILE A 1010 -17.26 38.71 34.37
N GLY A 1011 -16.65 39.89 34.25
CA GLY A 1011 -16.45 40.82 35.37
C GLY A 1011 -15.11 40.73 36.10
N ASN A 1012 -14.20 39.82 35.70
CA ASN A 1012 -12.80 39.78 36.13
C ASN A 1012 -11.85 40.23 35.00
N ASP A 1013 -10.71 40.81 35.37
CA ASP A 1013 -9.67 41.23 34.41
C ASP A 1013 -8.85 40.01 33.99
N ILE A 1014 -8.67 39.82 32.67
CA ILE A 1014 -8.16 38.59 32.07
C ILE A 1014 -6.67 38.69 31.79
N ASN A 1015 -5.90 37.66 32.16
CA ASN A 1015 -4.45 37.71 32.23
C ASN A 1015 -3.80 36.70 31.28
N ILE A 1016 -3.78 37.02 29.98
CA ILE A 1016 -3.07 36.24 28.97
C ILE A 1016 -1.58 36.24 29.32
N ALA A 1017 -1.04 35.08 29.69
CA ALA A 1017 0.40 34.92 29.88
C ALA A 1017 1.06 34.76 28.50
N TYR A 1018 2.34 35.11 28.40
CA TYR A 1018 3.12 34.86 27.19
C TYR A 1018 4.58 34.53 27.51
N ALA A 1019 5.24 33.76 26.66
CA ALA A 1019 6.66 33.47 26.77
C ALA A 1019 7.29 33.16 25.40
N GLY A 1020 8.62 33.06 25.35
CA GLY A 1020 9.40 32.96 24.13
C GLY A 1020 9.22 34.15 23.16
N GLY A 1021 9.54 33.89 21.89
CA GLY A 1021 9.53 34.89 20.82
C GLY A 1021 10.83 35.67 20.67
N ASP A 1022 11.00 36.32 19.53
CA ASP A 1022 12.20 37.09 19.21
C ASP A 1022 12.35 38.34 20.10
N ASN A 1023 13.60 38.69 20.39
CA ASN A 1023 13.93 39.87 21.20
C ASN A 1023 13.28 41.15 20.64
N GLY A 1024 12.45 41.79 21.48
CA GLY A 1024 11.73 43.04 21.20
C GLY A 1024 10.24 42.88 20.84
N TRP A 1025 9.68 41.66 20.80
CA TRP A 1025 8.26 41.43 20.44
C TRP A 1025 7.29 42.30 21.26
N LYS A 1026 7.39 42.19 22.59
CA LYS A 1026 6.58 42.92 23.58
C LYS A 1026 6.52 44.44 23.33
N ASP A 1027 7.69 45.06 23.17
CA ASP A 1027 7.81 46.51 22.97
C ASP A 1027 7.33 46.95 21.58
N SER A 1028 7.12 45.99 20.67
CA SER A 1028 6.62 46.18 19.32
C SER A 1028 5.10 45.95 19.17
N ILE A 1029 4.40 45.50 20.23
CA ILE A 1029 2.94 45.26 20.21
C ILE A 1029 2.20 46.57 19.88
N SER A 1030 1.62 46.61 18.68
CA SER A 1030 0.92 47.77 18.15
C SER A 1030 -0.60 47.67 18.31
N LYS A 1031 -1.15 46.46 18.33
CA LYS A 1031 -2.60 46.21 18.38
C LYS A 1031 -2.93 44.89 19.08
N ILE A 1032 -4.07 44.86 19.77
CA ILE A 1032 -4.72 43.63 20.24
C ILE A 1032 -6.16 43.66 19.75
N SER A 1033 -6.68 42.51 19.34
CA SER A 1033 -8.05 42.33 18.86
C SER A 1033 -8.75 41.16 19.54
N GLU A 1034 -10.07 41.30 19.70
CA GLU A 1034 -11.00 40.31 20.24
C GLU A 1034 -11.98 39.92 19.14
N ASN A 1035 -11.98 38.65 18.71
CA ASN A 1035 -12.81 38.15 17.58
C ASN A 1035 -12.76 39.04 16.31
N GLY A 1036 -11.62 39.69 16.08
CA GLY A 1036 -11.39 40.63 14.97
C GLY A 1036 -11.71 42.11 15.26
N ASN A 1037 -12.39 42.44 16.36
CA ASN A 1037 -12.63 43.80 16.83
C ASN A 1037 -11.39 44.39 17.51
N ASP A 1038 -11.17 45.70 17.44
CA ASP A 1038 -10.00 46.36 18.04
C ASP A 1038 -10.21 46.67 19.52
N VAL A 1039 -9.35 46.14 20.40
CA VAL A 1039 -9.37 46.47 21.83
C VAL A 1039 -8.70 47.84 22.03
N ASP A 1040 -9.44 48.80 22.62
CA ASP A 1040 -8.92 50.14 22.90
C ASP A 1040 -7.67 50.09 23.81
N LYS A 1041 -6.67 50.94 23.53
CA LYS A 1041 -5.38 50.94 24.26
C LYS A 1041 -5.51 51.27 25.74
N SER A 1042 -6.63 51.85 26.19
CA SER A 1042 -6.94 52.07 27.61
C SER A 1042 -7.50 50.84 28.32
N LEU A 1043 -7.96 49.82 27.58
CA LEU A 1043 -8.54 48.58 28.12
C LEU A 1043 -7.53 47.42 28.20
N TYR A 1044 -6.23 47.66 27.96
CA TYR A 1044 -5.21 46.64 28.20
C TYR A 1044 -3.86 47.21 28.65
N THR A 1045 -3.10 46.40 29.38
CA THR A 1045 -1.71 46.67 29.77
C THR A 1045 -0.81 45.51 29.41
N VAL A 1046 0.44 45.81 29.03
CA VAL A 1046 1.47 44.83 28.68
C VAL A 1046 2.56 44.89 29.75
N ALA A 1047 2.62 43.87 30.59
CA ALA A 1047 3.67 43.64 31.57
C ALA A 1047 4.69 42.63 31.01
N ASP A 1048 5.70 42.26 31.79
CA ASP A 1048 6.62 41.17 31.41
C ASP A 1048 5.94 39.81 31.58
N GLY A 1049 6.04 38.95 30.57
CA GLY A 1049 5.40 37.62 30.53
C GLY A 1049 3.86 37.62 30.59
N LYS A 1050 3.21 38.78 30.50
CA LYS A 1050 1.77 38.94 30.76
C LYS A 1050 1.14 40.14 30.06
N ILE A 1051 -0.02 39.92 29.46
CA ILE A 1051 -0.96 40.94 28.99
C ILE A 1051 -2.20 40.88 29.89
N THR A 1052 -2.62 42.00 30.47
CA THR A 1052 -3.90 42.10 31.18
C THR A 1052 -4.90 42.89 30.35
N LEU A 1053 -6.03 42.26 30.04
CA LEU A 1053 -7.21 42.85 29.41
C LEU A 1053 -8.23 43.23 30.51
N ASP A 1054 -8.80 44.43 30.45
CA ASP A 1054 -9.85 44.87 31.38
C ASP A 1054 -11.12 44.03 31.19
N LYS A 1055 -11.78 43.68 32.29
CA LYS A 1055 -13.05 42.93 32.34
C LYS A 1055 -14.14 43.41 31.38
N SER A 1056 -14.15 44.70 31.02
CA SER A 1056 -15.14 45.29 30.12
C SER A 1056 -14.98 44.88 28.65
N VAL A 1057 -13.84 44.25 28.29
CA VAL A 1057 -13.66 43.58 26.99
C VAL A 1057 -14.57 42.34 26.86
N PHE A 1058 -14.94 41.70 27.98
CA PHE A 1058 -15.64 40.41 27.99
C PHE A 1058 -17.01 40.52 28.66
N THR A 1059 -18.03 40.89 27.88
CA THR A 1059 -19.39 41.14 28.36
C THR A 1059 -20.30 39.90 28.38
N GLU A 1060 -19.96 38.84 27.65
CA GLU A 1060 -20.77 37.63 27.50
C GLU A 1060 -19.93 36.36 27.78
N LYS A 1061 -20.58 35.20 27.81
CA LYS A 1061 -19.90 33.90 27.96
C LYS A 1061 -19.64 33.30 26.58
N GLY A 1062 -18.50 32.63 26.40
CA GLY A 1062 -18.11 32.01 25.14
C GLY A 1062 -16.60 31.95 24.99
N ASP A 1063 -16.14 31.45 23.86
CA ASP A 1063 -14.73 31.43 23.50
C ASP A 1063 -14.39 32.65 22.64
N TYR A 1064 -13.33 33.35 23.01
CA TYR A 1064 -12.90 34.60 22.41
C TYR A 1064 -11.52 34.43 21.78
N ASN A 1065 -11.38 34.61 20.47
CA ASN A 1065 -10.06 34.62 19.85
C ASN A 1065 -9.37 35.97 20.11
N ILE A 1066 -8.24 35.94 20.83
CA ILE A 1066 -7.44 37.12 21.16
C ILE A 1066 -6.20 37.15 20.27
N VAL A 1067 -6.15 38.09 19.33
CA VAL A 1067 -5.06 38.26 18.36
C VAL A 1067 -4.18 39.43 18.78
N VAL A 1068 -2.87 39.22 18.89
CA VAL A 1068 -1.87 40.24 19.24
C VAL A 1068 -0.96 40.48 18.04
N LYS A 1069 -0.94 41.73 17.56
CA LYS A 1069 -0.10 42.18 16.44
C LYS A 1069 1.11 42.98 16.93
N ALA A 1070 2.30 42.62 16.47
CA ALA A 1070 3.54 43.34 16.81
C ALA A 1070 4.32 43.74 15.54
N ASN A 1071 4.79 44.99 15.49
CA ASN A 1071 5.37 45.57 14.28
C ASN A 1071 6.70 44.88 13.90
N GLY A 1072 6.72 44.16 12.77
CA GLY A 1072 7.89 43.43 12.28
C GLY A 1072 8.02 41.99 12.81
N PHE A 1073 6.98 41.51 13.49
CA PHE A 1073 6.81 40.13 13.95
C PHE A 1073 5.58 39.54 13.26
N ASP A 1074 5.44 38.22 13.28
CA ASP A 1074 4.20 37.58 12.87
C ASP A 1074 3.06 37.87 13.87
N ASP A 1075 1.83 37.62 13.45
CA ASP A 1075 0.68 37.64 14.36
C ASP A 1075 0.72 36.43 15.31
N THR A 1076 0.19 36.58 16.52
CA THR A 1076 0.02 35.46 17.46
C THR A 1076 -1.35 35.55 18.12
N GLU A 1077 -2.01 34.41 18.34
CA GLU A 1077 -3.39 34.36 18.82
C GLU A 1077 -3.62 33.27 19.87
N VAL A 1078 -4.70 33.40 20.63
CA VAL A 1078 -5.11 32.43 21.65
C VAL A 1078 -6.62 32.42 21.82
N SER A 1079 -7.21 31.22 21.91
CA SER A 1079 -8.61 31.06 22.32
C SER A 1079 -8.72 31.23 23.83
N GLN A 1080 -9.44 32.25 24.26
CA GLN A 1080 -9.73 32.55 25.66
C GLN A 1080 -11.21 32.23 25.94
N THR A 1081 -11.46 31.08 26.57
CA THR A 1081 -12.78 30.77 27.13
C THR A 1081 -13.12 31.76 28.25
N ILE A 1082 -14.29 32.39 28.18
CA ILE A 1082 -14.89 33.18 29.24
C ILE A 1082 -16.16 32.47 29.71
N LYS A 1083 -16.13 32.00 30.96
CA LYS A 1083 -17.28 31.45 31.67
C LYS A 1083 -18.22 32.59 32.05
N ALA A 1084 -19.48 32.28 32.32
CA ALA A 1084 -20.39 33.26 32.90
C ALA A 1084 -19.80 33.88 34.18
N ALA A 1085 -20.16 35.12 34.51
CA ALA A 1085 -20.00 35.61 35.87
C ALA A 1085 -20.59 34.58 36.81
N ALA A 1086 -19.91 34.24 37.91
CA ALA A 1086 -20.43 33.31 38.90
C ALA A 1086 -21.74 33.88 39.45
N GLY A 1087 -22.88 33.40 38.92
CA GLY A 1087 -24.22 33.88 39.26
C GLY A 1087 -24.39 33.71 40.75
N THR A 1088 -24.41 34.84 41.47
CA THR A 1088 -24.00 34.99 42.88
C THR A 1088 -24.06 33.67 43.64
N ILE A 1089 -22.90 33.02 43.87
CA ILE A 1089 -22.85 31.71 44.52
C ILE A 1089 -23.68 31.80 45.79
N ASN A 1090 -24.85 31.16 45.74
CA ASN A 1090 -25.69 31.11 46.90
C ASN A 1090 -25.01 30.12 47.82
N HIS A 1091 -24.68 30.53 49.05
CA HIS A 1091 -23.99 29.63 49.99
C HIS A 1091 -24.81 28.36 50.31
N ASP A 1092 -26.08 28.34 49.88
CA ASP A 1092 -27.03 27.24 49.94
C ASP A 1092 -26.86 26.14 48.84
N ASN A 1093 -26.08 26.34 47.76
CA ASN A 1093 -25.76 25.28 46.78
C ASN A 1093 -24.54 25.60 45.88
N LEU A 1094 -23.62 24.63 45.73
CA LEU A 1094 -22.42 24.65 44.86
C LEU A 1094 -22.61 23.93 43.51
N ILE A 1095 -23.67 23.14 43.33
CA ILE A 1095 -23.95 22.43 42.07
C ILE A 1095 -24.71 23.35 41.11
N ALA A 1096 -24.12 23.66 39.97
CA ALA A 1096 -24.78 24.40 38.91
C ALA A 1096 -25.75 23.47 38.14
N ASN A 1097 -26.97 23.94 37.84
CA ASN A 1097 -27.97 23.21 37.03
C ASN A 1097 -28.26 21.78 37.57
N GLY A 1098 -28.36 21.64 38.89
CA GLY A 1098 -28.77 20.37 39.52
C GLY A 1098 -30.26 20.03 39.39
N ASP A 1099 -31.08 20.99 38.93
CA ASP A 1099 -32.47 20.79 38.51
C ASP A 1099 -32.61 20.40 37.02
N PHE A 1100 -31.48 20.29 36.30
CA PHE A 1100 -31.39 19.95 34.88
C PHE A 1100 -32.30 20.77 33.94
N THR A 1101 -32.78 21.93 34.38
CA THR A 1101 -33.64 22.83 33.59
C THR A 1101 -32.91 23.44 32.40
N SER A 1102 -31.58 23.46 32.43
CA SER A 1102 -30.68 23.84 31.32
C SER A 1102 -30.04 22.60 30.67
N GLU A 1103 -30.79 21.49 30.60
CA GLU A 1103 -30.35 20.18 30.12
C GLU A 1103 -29.09 19.69 30.86
N PHE A 1104 -28.08 19.16 30.16
CA PHE A 1104 -26.79 18.76 30.75
C PHE A 1104 -25.79 19.92 30.88
N GLY A 1105 -26.25 21.18 30.95
CA GLY A 1105 -25.36 22.32 31.19
C GLY A 1105 -24.54 22.17 32.47
N ASN A 1106 -23.20 22.21 32.36
CA ASN A 1106 -22.24 21.93 33.45
C ASN A 1106 -22.21 20.47 33.97
N TRP A 1107 -22.77 19.52 33.20
CA TRP A 1107 -22.72 18.08 33.49
C TRP A 1107 -22.06 17.30 32.34
N GLY A 1108 -20.95 16.63 32.63
CA GLY A 1108 -20.37 15.64 31.73
C GLY A 1108 -21.03 14.28 31.88
N HIS A 1109 -21.00 13.45 30.84
CA HIS A 1109 -21.49 12.07 30.89
C HIS A 1109 -20.80 11.19 29.83
N PHE A 1110 -20.65 9.90 30.12
CA PHE A 1110 -20.15 8.91 29.14
C PHE A 1110 -20.58 7.48 29.48
N ALA A 1111 -20.38 6.58 28.52
CA ALA A 1111 -20.28 5.14 28.73
C ALA A 1111 -18.97 4.65 28.07
N THR A 1112 -18.20 3.79 28.74
CA THR A 1112 -17.02 3.13 28.16
C THR A 1112 -17.46 2.03 27.20
N THR A 1113 -16.66 1.65 26.21
CA THR A 1113 -16.93 0.39 25.46
C THR A 1113 -16.41 -0.78 26.32
N PRO A 1114 -17.20 -1.84 26.63
CA PRO A 1114 -18.46 -2.27 26.01
C PRO A 1114 -19.74 -1.94 26.81
N ALA A 1115 -19.70 -0.95 27.70
CA ALA A 1115 -20.90 -0.37 28.29
C ALA A 1115 -21.69 0.42 27.23
N ALA A 1116 -22.95 0.73 27.54
CA ALA A 1116 -23.81 1.53 26.70
C ALA A 1116 -24.93 2.15 27.53
N ALA A 1117 -25.17 3.44 27.36
CA ALA A 1117 -26.33 4.12 27.89
C ALA A 1117 -26.72 5.30 26.99
N THR A 1118 -27.99 5.68 26.99
CA THR A 1118 -28.43 6.94 26.39
C THR A 1118 -28.79 7.94 27.47
N PHE A 1119 -28.28 9.17 27.35
CA PHE A 1119 -28.50 10.26 28.29
C PHE A 1119 -29.51 11.25 27.69
N SER A 1120 -30.50 11.64 28.48
CA SER A 1120 -31.65 12.44 28.05
C SER A 1120 -32.25 13.22 29.21
N ILE A 1121 -33.15 14.15 28.91
CA ILE A 1121 -33.91 14.93 29.90
C ILE A 1121 -35.38 14.50 29.86
N THR A 1122 -36.05 14.40 31.01
CA THR A 1122 -37.44 13.94 31.04
C THR A 1122 -38.41 14.90 30.32
N GLY A 1123 -39.42 14.32 29.66
CA GLY A 1123 -40.46 15.08 28.95
C GLY A 1123 -41.45 15.80 29.85
N ASP A 1124 -41.52 15.42 31.13
CA ASP A 1124 -42.42 15.95 32.15
C ASP A 1124 -42.02 17.36 32.67
N ALA A 1125 -42.60 17.77 33.80
CA ALA A 1125 -42.39 19.09 34.40
C ALA A 1125 -41.20 19.14 35.36
N ASP A 1126 -40.65 17.99 35.77
CA ASP A 1126 -39.57 17.90 36.77
C ASP A 1126 -38.20 18.07 36.10
N LYS A 1127 -38.05 17.68 34.83
CA LYS A 1127 -36.82 17.83 34.01
C LYS A 1127 -35.58 17.07 34.48
N ALA A 1128 -35.77 16.02 35.26
CA ALA A 1128 -34.73 15.08 35.65
C ALA A 1128 -33.83 14.58 34.49
N ALA A 1129 -32.55 14.36 34.81
CA ALA A 1129 -31.62 13.64 33.95
C ALA A 1129 -31.98 12.14 33.93
N ALA A 1130 -32.25 11.60 32.74
CA ALA A 1130 -32.66 10.22 32.50
C ALA A 1130 -31.56 9.45 31.73
N ILE A 1131 -31.00 8.43 32.39
CA ILE A 1131 -29.91 7.57 31.92
C ILE A 1131 -30.47 6.17 31.64
N ASP A 1132 -30.64 5.80 30.38
CA ASP A 1132 -31.16 4.50 29.96
C ASP A 1132 -30.01 3.51 29.74
N VAL A 1133 -29.72 2.65 30.73
CA VAL A 1133 -28.55 1.77 30.74
C VAL A 1133 -28.82 0.48 29.98
N THR A 1134 -28.12 0.27 28.87
CA THR A 1134 -28.32 -0.85 27.93
C THR A 1134 -27.17 -1.85 27.91
N ALA A 1135 -25.97 -1.49 28.38
CA ALA A 1135 -24.91 -2.43 28.77
C ALA A 1135 -24.11 -1.87 29.97
N LEU A 1136 -23.74 -2.75 30.92
CA LEU A 1136 -23.11 -2.37 32.21
C LEU A 1136 -21.60 -2.10 32.14
N GLY A 1137 -20.94 -2.44 31.03
CA GLY A 1137 -19.49 -2.38 30.90
C GLY A 1137 -18.76 -3.65 31.34
N THR A 1138 -17.63 -3.46 32.02
CA THR A 1138 -16.69 -4.52 32.39
C THR A 1138 -16.97 -4.99 33.83
N SER A 1139 -16.39 -4.32 34.82
CA SER A 1139 -16.50 -4.64 36.25
C SER A 1139 -16.50 -3.39 37.13
N ALA A 1140 -16.73 -2.20 36.57
CA ALA A 1140 -16.69 -0.94 37.30
C ALA A 1140 -18.04 -0.22 37.33
N ALA A 1141 -18.36 0.43 38.45
CA ALA A 1141 -19.55 1.27 38.56
C ALA A 1141 -19.49 2.51 37.64
N TRP A 1142 -18.29 3.04 37.38
CA TRP A 1142 -18.06 4.22 36.54
C TRP A 1142 -18.07 3.95 35.03
N ASP A 1143 -18.19 2.68 34.60
CA ASP A 1143 -18.30 2.32 33.17
C ASP A 1143 -19.50 3.00 32.46
N VAL A 1144 -20.49 3.48 33.23
CA VAL A 1144 -21.51 4.45 32.81
C VAL A 1144 -21.61 5.54 33.86
N MET A 1145 -21.49 6.82 33.50
CA MET A 1145 -21.35 7.92 34.47
C MET A 1145 -22.02 9.22 34.03
N LEU A 1146 -22.57 9.97 34.99
CA LEU A 1146 -22.99 11.37 34.91
C LEU A 1146 -22.21 12.14 36.00
N PHE A 1147 -21.60 13.28 35.68
CA PHE A 1147 -20.68 13.96 36.60
C PHE A 1147 -20.64 15.48 36.42
N SER A 1148 -20.19 16.20 37.45
CA SER A 1148 -19.98 17.66 37.41
C SER A 1148 -18.65 18.02 38.08
N ASP A 1149 -17.87 18.87 37.42
CA ASP A 1149 -16.45 19.11 37.72
C ASP A 1149 -16.18 20.47 38.37
N ASN A 1150 -14.98 20.62 38.94
CA ASN A 1150 -14.42 21.88 39.44
C ASN A 1150 -15.15 22.46 40.65
N ILE A 1151 -15.66 21.58 41.51
CA ILE A 1151 -16.31 21.91 42.77
C ILE A 1151 -15.23 22.26 43.80
N ASN A 1152 -15.08 23.55 44.12
CA ASN A 1152 -14.17 24.01 45.15
C ASN A 1152 -14.71 23.66 46.55
N LEU A 1153 -13.95 22.89 47.33
CA LEU A 1153 -14.33 22.44 48.67
C LEU A 1153 -13.21 22.77 49.68
N SER A 1154 -13.58 23.35 50.82
CA SER A 1154 -12.65 23.96 51.79
C SER A 1154 -12.34 23.05 52.98
N ASN A 1155 -11.11 23.09 53.47
CA ASN A 1155 -10.62 22.24 54.56
C ASN A 1155 -11.41 22.42 55.86
N GLY A 1156 -11.83 21.31 56.47
CA GLY A 1156 -12.57 21.28 57.74
C GLY A 1156 -14.04 21.70 57.64
N GLU A 1157 -14.47 22.24 56.50
CA GLU A 1157 -15.89 22.49 56.25
C GLU A 1157 -16.65 21.18 56.08
N LYS A 1158 -17.93 21.23 56.45
CA LYS A 1158 -18.86 20.12 56.31
C LYS A 1158 -19.78 20.34 55.15
N TYR A 1159 -20.06 19.27 54.41
CA TYR A 1159 -20.91 19.33 53.24
C TYR A 1159 -22.05 18.33 53.29
N VAL A 1160 -23.18 18.73 52.72
CA VAL A 1160 -24.40 17.96 52.54
C VAL A 1160 -24.70 17.89 51.05
N LEU A 1161 -24.63 16.69 50.48
CA LEU A 1161 -25.09 16.37 49.13
C LEU A 1161 -26.52 15.85 49.22
N GLU A 1162 -27.46 16.51 48.54
CA GLU A 1162 -28.88 16.16 48.47
C GLU A 1162 -29.27 15.94 47.01
N PHE A 1163 -30.09 14.93 46.72
CA PHE A 1163 -30.66 14.70 45.38
C PHE A 1163 -31.88 13.77 45.44
N ASP A 1164 -32.73 13.82 44.42
CA ASP A 1164 -33.77 12.83 44.18
C ASP A 1164 -33.31 11.81 43.13
N ALA A 1165 -33.61 10.53 43.33
CA ALA A 1165 -33.33 9.47 42.35
C ALA A 1165 -34.39 8.36 42.34
N TRP A 1166 -34.61 7.75 41.18
CA TRP A 1166 -35.46 6.57 40.99
C TRP A 1166 -35.02 5.76 39.77
N SER A 1167 -35.55 4.54 39.62
CA SER A 1167 -35.27 3.70 38.46
C SER A 1167 -36.45 2.81 38.10
N ASP A 1168 -36.69 2.59 36.79
CA ASP A 1168 -37.84 1.83 36.28
C ASP A 1168 -37.84 0.35 36.78
N GLU A 1169 -36.69 -0.17 37.21
CA GLU A 1169 -36.54 -1.46 37.91
C GLU A 1169 -35.57 -1.30 39.10
N ALA A 1170 -35.66 -2.16 40.11
CA ALA A 1170 -34.90 -2.01 41.35
C ALA A 1170 -33.39 -2.31 41.18
N ARG A 1171 -32.53 -1.29 41.36
CA ARG A 1171 -31.06 -1.38 41.20
C ARG A 1171 -30.29 -0.41 42.09
N ASP A 1172 -28.98 -0.64 42.23
CA ASP A 1172 -28.06 0.25 42.91
C ASP A 1172 -27.38 1.23 41.94
N ILE A 1173 -27.12 2.45 42.42
CA ILE A 1173 -26.15 3.40 41.86
C ILE A 1173 -25.08 3.71 42.91
N VAL A 1174 -23.94 4.29 42.50
CA VAL A 1174 -22.97 4.88 43.43
C VAL A 1174 -22.93 6.38 43.23
N ALA A 1175 -23.02 7.15 44.31
CA ALA A 1175 -22.81 8.60 44.33
C ALA A 1175 -21.48 8.91 45.01
N GLU A 1176 -20.60 9.67 44.36
CA GLU A 1176 -19.21 9.89 44.78
C GLU A 1176 -18.81 11.39 44.69
N ILE A 1177 -18.04 11.87 45.66
CA ILE A 1177 -17.26 13.12 45.60
C ILE A 1177 -15.78 12.74 45.59
N GLN A 1178 -15.01 13.13 44.56
CA GLN A 1178 -13.64 12.64 44.33
C GLN A 1178 -12.64 13.76 43.96
N GLU A 1179 -11.37 13.61 44.35
CA GLU A 1179 -10.24 14.44 43.90
C GLU A 1179 -9.88 14.20 42.42
N ASN A 1180 -9.89 15.26 41.62
CA ASN A 1180 -9.62 15.21 40.17
C ASN A 1180 -8.22 14.68 39.79
N ALA A 1181 -7.21 14.87 40.64
CA ALA A 1181 -5.81 14.59 40.33
C ALA A 1181 -5.31 13.21 40.80
N THR A 1182 -5.98 12.59 41.77
CA THR A 1182 -5.51 11.37 42.45
C THR A 1182 -6.54 10.23 42.46
N TYR A 1183 -7.78 10.52 42.03
CA TYR A 1183 -8.94 9.63 42.14
C TYR A 1183 -9.28 9.22 43.58
N HIS A 1184 -8.97 10.06 44.57
CA HIS A 1184 -9.30 9.82 45.99
C HIS A 1184 -10.71 10.30 46.36
N SER A 1185 -11.54 9.40 46.88
CA SER A 1185 -12.94 9.66 47.27
C SER A 1185 -13.04 10.33 48.65
N TYR A 1186 -13.71 11.49 48.73
CA TYR A 1186 -14.06 12.18 49.98
C TYR A 1186 -15.39 11.73 50.57
N ALA A 1187 -16.32 11.31 49.71
CA ALA A 1187 -17.58 10.68 50.06
C ALA A 1187 -17.94 9.68 48.97
N GLU A 1188 -18.43 8.51 49.36
CA GLU A 1188 -18.96 7.50 48.45
C GLU A 1188 -20.14 6.81 49.16
N GLU A 1189 -21.31 6.74 48.53
CA GLU A 1189 -22.43 5.96 49.04
C GLU A 1189 -23.10 5.16 47.91
N THR A 1190 -23.34 3.87 48.17
CA THR A 1190 -24.14 3.01 47.30
C THR A 1190 -25.62 3.16 47.62
N VAL A 1191 -26.39 3.65 46.66
CA VAL A 1191 -27.80 3.99 46.83
C VAL A 1191 -28.66 2.98 46.06
N ALA A 1192 -29.35 2.10 46.81
CA ALA A 1192 -30.42 1.27 46.26
C ALA A 1192 -31.63 2.12 45.86
N LEU A 1193 -32.12 1.95 44.63
CA LEU A 1193 -33.26 2.63 44.03
C LEU A 1193 -34.41 1.65 43.72
N THR A 1194 -35.61 2.21 43.61
CA THR A 1194 -36.84 1.55 43.15
C THR A 1194 -37.60 2.51 42.20
N PRO A 1195 -38.75 2.12 41.65
CA PRO A 1195 -39.61 3.03 40.88
C PRO A 1195 -40.23 4.19 41.66
N ASP A 1196 -40.08 4.23 43.00
CA ASP A 1196 -40.54 5.34 43.83
C ASP A 1196 -39.44 6.42 43.95
N LYS A 1197 -39.77 7.70 43.69
CA LYS A 1197 -38.83 8.83 43.85
C LYS A 1197 -38.28 8.89 45.27
N LYS A 1198 -36.97 8.64 45.43
CA LYS A 1198 -36.25 8.58 46.70
C LYS A 1198 -35.34 9.80 46.84
N HIS A 1199 -35.60 10.60 47.87
CA HIS A 1199 -34.68 11.66 48.29
C HIS A 1199 -33.49 11.06 49.05
N VAL A 1200 -32.28 11.51 48.74
CA VAL A 1200 -31.00 11.01 49.26
C VAL A 1200 -30.23 12.17 49.89
N ILE A 1201 -29.58 11.93 51.03
CA ILE A 1201 -28.79 12.93 51.76
C ILE A 1201 -27.49 12.28 52.24
N ILE A 1202 -26.35 12.68 51.67
CA ILE A 1202 -25.01 12.21 52.01
C ILE A 1202 -24.26 13.35 52.72
N LYS A 1203 -23.52 13.05 53.79
CA LYS A 1203 -22.80 14.06 54.60
C LYS A 1203 -21.34 13.71 54.81
N PHE A 1204 -20.45 14.68 54.60
CA PHE A 1204 -19.00 14.49 54.74
C PHE A 1204 -18.31 15.76 55.31
N THR A 1205 -17.01 15.68 55.51
CA THR A 1205 -16.17 16.76 56.04
C THR A 1205 -14.83 16.73 55.33
N MET A 1206 -14.37 17.86 54.79
CA MET A 1206 -13.18 17.90 53.96
C MET A 1206 -11.88 17.79 54.78
N PRO A 1207 -10.90 16.98 54.35
CA PRO A 1207 -9.61 16.83 55.04
C PRO A 1207 -8.51 17.81 54.56
N LYS A 1208 -8.73 18.47 53.43
CA LYS A 1208 -7.87 19.51 52.83
C LYS A 1208 -8.74 20.45 51.97
N ASP A 1209 -8.17 21.57 51.53
CA ASP A 1209 -8.75 22.37 50.45
C ASP A 1209 -8.50 21.64 49.13
N ASP A 1210 -9.53 21.49 48.27
CA ASP A 1210 -9.39 20.77 47.00
C ASP A 1210 -10.42 21.19 45.94
N VAL A 1211 -10.16 20.77 44.69
CA VAL A 1211 -11.05 20.92 43.53
C VAL A 1211 -11.57 19.55 43.13
N ALA A 1212 -12.81 19.26 43.50
CA ALA A 1212 -13.42 17.94 43.38
C ALA A 1212 -14.40 17.81 42.19
N GLN A 1213 -14.79 16.57 41.92
CA GLN A 1213 -15.83 16.16 40.98
C GLN A 1213 -16.93 15.39 41.73
N LEU A 1214 -18.19 15.68 41.42
CA LEU A 1214 -19.36 14.89 41.81
C LEU A 1214 -19.68 13.89 40.70
N LYS A 1215 -19.94 12.63 41.06
CA LYS A 1215 -20.33 11.57 40.12
C LYS A 1215 -21.58 10.83 40.57
N PHE A 1216 -22.34 10.38 39.59
CA PHE A 1216 -23.32 9.30 39.69
C PHE A 1216 -22.92 8.18 38.72
N CYS A 1217 -22.76 6.99 39.25
CA CYS A 1217 -22.17 5.84 38.58
C CYS A 1217 -23.21 4.70 38.42
N PHE A 1218 -23.44 4.28 37.18
CA PHE A 1218 -24.56 3.42 36.76
C PHE A 1218 -24.14 2.10 36.09
N GLY A 1219 -22.84 1.82 35.96
CA GLY A 1219 -22.29 0.59 35.42
C GLY A 1219 -22.46 -0.61 36.36
N ASN A 1220 -21.41 -1.40 36.52
CA ASN A 1220 -21.44 -2.64 37.30
C ASN A 1220 -21.38 -2.38 38.82
N THR A 1221 -22.55 -2.06 39.41
CA THR A 1221 -22.77 -1.82 40.85
C THR A 1221 -23.09 -3.12 41.62
N SER A 1222 -23.36 -3.06 42.93
CA SER A 1222 -23.64 -4.23 43.78
C SER A 1222 -24.96 -4.97 43.47
N ASN A 1223 -25.96 -4.26 42.94
CA ASN A 1223 -27.20 -4.81 42.40
C ASN A 1223 -27.53 -4.07 41.09
N PRO A 1224 -26.85 -4.39 39.98
CA PRO A 1224 -26.98 -3.63 38.74
C PRO A 1224 -28.12 -4.17 37.88
N ALA A 1225 -28.80 -3.29 37.15
CA ALA A 1225 -29.82 -3.66 36.17
C ALA A 1225 -29.74 -2.79 34.91
N LEU A 1226 -30.09 -3.41 33.77
CA LEU A 1226 -30.27 -2.72 32.49
C LEU A 1226 -31.66 -2.08 32.46
N THR A 1227 -31.71 -0.83 32.89
CA THR A 1227 -32.93 -0.08 33.13
C THR A 1227 -32.62 1.42 33.16
N LYS A 1228 -33.67 2.24 33.03
CA LYS A 1228 -33.55 3.69 33.15
C LYS A 1228 -33.42 4.11 34.61
N VAL A 1229 -32.47 5.00 34.87
CA VAL A 1229 -32.33 5.73 36.14
C VAL A 1229 -32.59 7.20 35.87
N CYS A 1230 -33.33 7.85 36.77
CA CYS A 1230 -33.53 9.29 36.76
C CYS A 1230 -32.88 9.93 38.00
N ILE A 1231 -32.24 11.09 37.83
CA ILE A 1231 -31.66 11.91 38.90
C ILE A 1231 -32.12 13.36 38.74
N ASP A 1232 -32.42 14.02 39.85
CA ASP A 1232 -33.13 15.29 39.93
C ASP A 1232 -32.75 16.06 41.21
N ASN A 1233 -33.06 17.36 41.27
CA ASN A 1233 -32.89 18.25 42.44
C ASN A 1233 -31.52 18.18 43.15
N VAL A 1234 -30.42 18.07 42.39
CA VAL A 1234 -29.07 17.88 42.94
C VAL A 1234 -28.53 19.16 43.59
N SER A 1235 -28.07 19.06 44.84
CA SER A 1235 -27.54 20.16 45.63
C SER A 1235 -26.35 19.72 46.49
N LEU A 1236 -25.32 20.54 46.59
CA LEU A 1236 -24.16 20.34 47.47
C LEU A 1236 -23.90 21.63 48.24
N LYS A 1237 -24.05 21.63 49.56
CA LYS A 1237 -24.01 22.84 50.39
C LYS A 1237 -23.29 22.63 51.71
N VAL A 1238 -22.93 23.71 52.40
CA VAL A 1238 -22.33 23.64 53.74
C VAL A 1238 -23.40 23.26 54.79
N GLU A 1239 -23.04 22.47 55.82
CA GLU A 1239 -23.95 22.00 56.90
C GLU A 1239 -24.31 23.07 57.96
#